data_AF-A0A7C5DK06-F1
#
_entry.id   AF-A0A7C5DK06-F1
#
_cell.length_a   1.000
_cell.length_b   1.000
_cell.length_c   1.000
_cell.angle_alpha   90.00
_cell.angle_beta   90.00
_cell.angle_gamma   90.00
#
_symmetry.space_group_name_H-M   'P 1'
#
loop_
_entity.id
_entity.type
_entity.pdbx_description
1 polymer ?
#
loop_
_entity_poly.entity_id
_entity_poly.type
_entity_poly.pdbx_seq_one_letter_code
_entity_poly.pdbx_strand_id
1 'polypeptide(L)'
;MMINIIIDGKKIEVEKETTILNAAKMLDITIPAVCNREVVEAYGACRLCVVDVKDGNKTKMVTSCNFPIRKKIEVFTQSERVMKTRKMLLELMLSRWPNVNLIKKFAADYGVTKPRMVHPLVDYSENACILCGLCVNACSEMVWEDIIGFAGRGENRRVVMPFEKHYDACIGCSTCANICPTGAIYMTDIPNHPADATRIDKYGMKITEQMTLLDDEQCDMRGIGTAHLTQIMNDYDLLPTTNYKYGSHKEADKLHSDVFKKKYITQGLPDGCWLGCTMSCAKAAENFELKTGPYKGQKVLVDGPEYETVAGCGANLGIFVPEFVIEANFYCDTYGIDTISYATGLAFAMECFENGIIDKKITGGLEVKFGNENTAMEILHQMGRGDGFGIIVGQGIRRMKKIFAEKYDLTDEQIQFMQDIGMEAKGLEYSEYVTKESLAMQGGYGLALKGAQHDEAWLIFMDMVNNQIPTFKDKAEALHYFPMFRTWFGLMGLCKLPWNDVEPADNAETDEPAKVPGHVEGYVNFFSAMTGKEIDKQELIRQSERVYNFQRVFNFRLGYGTREHDAIPYRSAGPVTIEEYESRAERYDKQLTEKWNYDIAGKTSKEKRDYLREMREKDYQHLCDAVYKRRGWDNNGVPTIEKMKELRMDLPSVVEVLKKA
;
A
#
# COMPACT_ATOMS: atom_id res chain seq x y z
N MET A 1 -13.77 -19.07 17.24
CA MET A 1 -14.29 -20.12 18.15
C MET A 1 -13.38 -21.32 18.04
N MET A 2 -12.81 -21.79 19.16
CA MET A 2 -11.89 -22.93 19.18
C MET A 2 -12.64 -24.27 19.27
N ILE A 3 -12.09 -25.31 18.63
CA ILE A 3 -12.66 -26.65 18.59
C ILE A 3 -11.57 -27.66 18.92
N ASN A 4 -11.86 -28.49 19.92
CA ASN A 4 -10.98 -29.59 20.33
C ASN A 4 -11.25 -30.83 19.45
N ILE A 5 -10.20 -31.35 18.81
CA ILE A 5 -10.24 -32.57 18.00
C ILE A 5 -9.11 -33.54 18.41
N ILE A 6 -9.17 -34.76 17.87
CA ILE A 6 -8.15 -35.79 18.07
C ILE A 6 -7.65 -36.25 16.70
N ILE A 7 -6.34 -36.29 16.47
CA ILE A 7 -5.72 -36.85 15.26
C ILE A 7 -4.71 -37.91 15.69
N ASP A 8 -4.93 -39.17 15.30
CA ASP A 8 -4.10 -40.32 15.68
C ASP A 8 -3.81 -40.39 17.19
N GLY A 9 -4.84 -40.12 18.00
CA GLY A 9 -4.76 -40.12 19.47
C GLY A 9 -4.17 -38.84 20.10
N LYS A 10 -3.56 -37.94 19.30
CA LYS A 10 -3.09 -36.64 19.77
C LYS A 10 -4.23 -35.62 19.79
N LYS A 11 -4.38 -34.89 20.90
CA LYS A 11 -5.37 -33.81 21.04
C LYS A 11 -4.79 -32.51 20.51
N ILE A 12 -5.61 -31.74 19.81
CA ILE A 12 -5.30 -30.36 19.41
C ILE A 12 -6.55 -29.51 19.47
N GLU A 13 -6.35 -28.23 19.77
CA GLU A 13 -7.37 -27.21 19.71
C GLU A 13 -7.08 -26.30 18.52
N VAL A 14 -8.05 -26.13 17.62
CA VAL A 14 -7.91 -25.34 16.39
C VAL A 14 -9.09 -24.39 16.20
N GLU A 15 -8.90 -23.36 15.41
CA GLU A 15 -10.00 -22.47 15.03
C GLU A 15 -11.02 -23.19 14.14
N LYS A 16 -12.29 -22.82 14.29
CA LYS A 16 -13.38 -23.30 13.42
C LYS A 16 -13.03 -23.02 11.95
N GLU A 17 -13.37 -23.97 11.08
CA GLU A 17 -13.06 -24.01 9.64
C GLU A 17 -11.60 -24.39 9.27
N THR A 18 -10.69 -24.53 10.24
CA THR A 18 -9.35 -25.11 9.99
C THR A 18 -9.49 -26.47 9.28
N THR A 19 -8.69 -26.73 8.25
CA THR A 19 -8.71 -28.02 7.55
C THR A 19 -8.03 -29.11 8.36
N ILE A 20 -8.44 -30.37 8.19
CA ILE A 20 -7.77 -31.50 8.86
C ILE A 20 -6.28 -31.57 8.49
N LEU A 21 -5.92 -31.25 7.24
CA LEU A 21 -4.52 -31.24 6.82
C LEU A 21 -3.68 -30.22 7.58
N ASN A 22 -4.18 -29.00 7.75
CA ASN A 22 -3.47 -27.95 8.50
C ASN A 22 -3.39 -28.30 9.99
N ALA A 23 -4.47 -28.82 10.58
CA ALA A 23 -4.44 -29.30 11.97
C ALA A 23 -3.44 -30.46 12.17
N ALA A 24 -3.28 -31.34 11.18
CA ALA A 24 -2.31 -32.42 11.23
C ALA A 24 -0.86 -31.90 11.15
N LYS A 25 -0.60 -30.88 10.31
CA LYS A 25 0.71 -30.21 10.23
C LYS A 25 1.14 -29.63 11.59
N MET A 26 0.22 -28.98 12.31
CA MET A 26 0.48 -28.44 13.66
C MET A 26 0.87 -29.52 14.70
N LEU A 27 0.64 -30.80 14.41
CA LEU A 27 0.99 -31.94 15.26
C LEU A 27 2.18 -32.75 14.74
N ASP A 28 2.87 -32.23 13.72
CA ASP A 28 3.91 -32.92 12.95
C ASP A 28 3.44 -34.25 12.34
N ILE A 29 2.14 -34.36 12.04
CA ILE A 29 1.55 -35.54 11.39
C ILE A 29 1.54 -35.31 9.88
N THR A 30 2.35 -36.10 9.17
CA THR A 30 2.45 -36.01 7.71
C THR A 30 1.29 -36.75 7.04
N ILE A 31 0.49 -36.02 6.26
CA ILE A 31 -0.53 -36.59 5.36
C ILE A 31 -0.11 -36.27 3.91
N PRO A 32 0.00 -37.27 3.01
CA PRO A 32 0.46 -37.02 1.64
C PRO A 32 -0.56 -36.19 0.84
N ALA A 33 -0.11 -35.10 0.22
CA ALA A 33 -0.95 -34.25 -0.61
C ALA A 33 -0.15 -33.61 -1.75
N VAL A 34 -0.20 -34.22 -2.93
CA VAL A 34 0.57 -33.75 -4.11
C VAL A 34 -0.03 -32.49 -4.74
N CYS A 35 -1.36 -32.39 -4.77
CA CYS A 35 -2.10 -31.26 -5.34
C CYS A 35 -2.41 -30.16 -4.32
N ASN A 36 -1.60 -30.03 -3.26
CA ASN A 36 -1.81 -29.05 -2.21
C ASN A 36 -0.58 -28.15 -2.08
N ARG A 37 -0.80 -26.85 -2.04
CA ARG A 37 0.15 -25.80 -1.64
C ARG A 37 -0.59 -24.83 -0.74
N GLU A 38 0.13 -24.06 0.06
CA GLU A 38 -0.51 -23.10 0.98
C GLU A 38 -1.08 -21.89 0.23
N VAL A 39 -0.47 -21.54 -0.90
CA VAL A 39 -0.83 -20.38 -1.74
C VAL A 39 -2.05 -20.55 -2.65
N VAL A 40 -2.70 -21.73 -2.65
CA VAL A 40 -3.90 -21.98 -3.47
C VAL A 40 -4.90 -22.85 -2.71
N GLU A 41 -6.19 -22.66 -2.97
CA GLU A 41 -7.26 -23.41 -2.35
C GLU A 41 -7.16 -24.90 -2.70
N ALA A 42 -7.21 -25.73 -1.67
CA ALA A 42 -7.16 -27.15 -1.83
C ALA A 42 -8.49 -27.70 -2.35
N TYR A 43 -8.51 -28.24 -3.57
CA TYR A 43 -9.72 -28.87 -4.14
C TYR A 43 -9.68 -30.42 -4.10
N GLY A 44 -8.57 -31.00 -3.62
CA GLY A 44 -8.44 -32.44 -3.34
C GLY A 44 -8.33 -33.35 -4.57
N ALA A 45 -7.74 -32.88 -5.68
CA ALA A 45 -7.60 -33.63 -6.93
C ALA A 45 -6.93 -35.01 -6.78
N CYS A 46 -5.77 -35.07 -6.12
CA CYS A 46 -4.94 -36.27 -6.08
C CYS A 46 -5.50 -37.37 -5.17
N ARG A 47 -6.40 -37.01 -4.24
CA ARG A 47 -7.02 -37.90 -3.23
C ARG A 47 -6.05 -38.64 -2.30
N LEU A 48 -4.73 -38.39 -2.36
CA LEU A 48 -3.76 -39.03 -1.45
C LEU A 48 -4.00 -38.63 0.01
N CYS A 49 -4.54 -37.44 0.24
CA CYS A 49 -4.83 -36.88 1.56
C CYS A 49 -6.07 -37.50 2.24
N VAL A 50 -6.57 -38.64 1.76
CA VAL A 50 -7.70 -39.34 2.39
C VAL A 50 -7.37 -39.74 3.83
N VAL A 51 -8.34 -39.53 4.72
CA VAL A 51 -8.30 -39.89 6.14
C VAL A 51 -9.66 -40.40 6.58
N ASP A 52 -9.70 -41.17 7.66
CA ASP A 52 -10.97 -41.57 8.28
C ASP A 52 -11.35 -40.58 9.38
N VAL A 53 -12.56 -40.04 9.31
CA VAL A 53 -13.14 -39.14 10.31
C VAL A 53 -14.27 -39.87 11.03
N LYS A 54 -14.13 -39.97 12.34
CA LYS A 54 -15.14 -40.48 13.26
C LYS A 54 -15.83 -39.30 13.94
N ASP A 55 -17.14 -39.27 13.74
CA ASP A 55 -18.07 -38.23 14.20
C ASP A 55 -19.20 -38.93 14.96
N GLY A 56 -19.08 -38.99 16.28
CA GLY A 56 -19.90 -39.84 17.13
C GLY A 56 -19.72 -41.32 16.75
N ASN A 57 -20.83 -41.97 16.37
CA ASN A 57 -20.85 -43.39 15.97
C ASN A 57 -20.63 -43.61 14.47
N LYS A 58 -20.46 -42.56 13.66
CA LYS A 58 -20.27 -42.66 12.21
C LYS A 58 -18.81 -42.45 11.84
N THR A 59 -18.24 -43.33 11.03
CA THR A 59 -16.90 -43.17 10.46
C THR A 59 -16.99 -43.04 8.94
N LYS A 60 -16.48 -41.95 8.37
CA LYS A 60 -16.46 -41.69 6.93
C LYS A 60 -15.05 -41.37 6.45
N MET A 61 -14.72 -41.75 5.21
CA MET A 61 -13.48 -41.35 4.58
C MET A 61 -13.68 -39.99 3.90
N VAL A 62 -12.75 -39.07 4.10
CA VAL A 62 -12.79 -37.72 3.53
C VAL A 62 -11.39 -37.31 3.08
N THR A 63 -11.29 -36.27 2.25
CA THR A 63 -10.01 -35.63 1.91
C THR A 63 -9.63 -34.61 2.98
N SER A 64 -8.47 -34.76 3.62
CA SER A 64 -8.09 -33.89 4.74
C SER A 64 -7.79 -32.44 4.32
N CYS A 65 -7.35 -32.23 3.08
CA CYS A 65 -6.91 -30.92 2.58
C CYS A 65 -8.05 -29.90 2.48
N ASN A 66 -9.30 -30.33 2.33
CA ASN A 66 -10.45 -29.46 2.11
C ASN A 66 -11.65 -29.80 3.01
N PHE A 67 -11.41 -30.59 4.07
CA PHE A 67 -12.45 -30.91 5.04
C PHE A 67 -12.35 -29.94 6.22
N PRO A 68 -13.31 -29.00 6.39
CA PRO A 68 -13.27 -28.01 7.46
C PRO A 68 -13.70 -28.62 8.80
N ILE A 69 -12.99 -28.27 9.87
CA ILE A 69 -13.31 -28.66 11.23
C ILE A 69 -14.39 -27.73 11.79
N ARG A 70 -15.61 -28.25 11.94
CA ARG A 70 -16.78 -27.48 12.42
C ARG A 70 -17.31 -27.93 13.78
N LYS A 71 -16.83 -29.07 14.25
CA LYS A 71 -17.23 -29.69 15.52
C LYS A 71 -16.17 -30.71 15.94
N LYS A 72 -16.29 -31.21 17.17
CA LYS A 72 -15.43 -32.25 17.71
C LYS A 72 -15.49 -33.52 16.85
N ILE A 73 -14.33 -33.96 16.38
CA ILE A 73 -14.13 -35.15 15.56
C ILE A 73 -12.86 -35.88 15.99
N GLU A 74 -12.77 -37.16 15.64
CA GLU A 74 -11.57 -37.98 15.79
C GLU A 74 -11.10 -38.44 14.39
N VAL A 75 -9.83 -38.23 14.07
CA VAL A 75 -9.25 -38.46 12.75
C VAL A 75 -8.20 -39.55 12.84
N PHE A 76 -8.26 -40.51 11.91
CA PHE A 76 -7.28 -41.57 11.75
C PHE A 76 -6.59 -41.44 10.40
N THR A 77 -5.29 -41.17 10.40
CA THR A 77 -4.53 -40.93 9.16
C THR A 77 -3.90 -42.19 8.58
N GLN A 78 -3.83 -43.27 9.37
CA GLN A 78 -3.16 -44.54 9.02
C GLN A 78 -4.05 -45.78 9.23
N SER A 79 -5.38 -45.65 9.20
CA SER A 79 -6.27 -46.83 9.29
C SER A 79 -5.99 -47.80 8.13
N GLU A 80 -6.27 -49.10 8.31
CA GLU A 80 -6.09 -50.11 7.25
C GLU A 80 -6.82 -49.69 5.96
N ARG A 81 -8.02 -49.12 6.11
CA ARG A 81 -8.82 -48.60 5.00
C ARG A 81 -8.11 -47.45 4.28
N VAL A 82 -7.57 -46.48 5.03
CA VAL A 82 -6.82 -45.34 4.47
C VAL A 82 -5.57 -45.82 3.73
N MET A 83 -4.79 -46.71 4.34
CA MET A 83 -3.56 -47.24 3.74
C MET A 83 -3.84 -48.02 2.46
N LYS A 84 -4.87 -48.87 2.45
CA LYS A 84 -5.30 -49.61 1.26
C LYS A 84 -5.75 -48.67 0.13
N THR A 85 -6.51 -47.62 0.46
CA THR A 85 -6.96 -46.63 -0.53
C THR A 85 -5.78 -45.84 -1.12
N ARG A 86 -4.85 -45.35 -0.29
CA ARG A 86 -3.65 -44.64 -0.77
C ARG A 86 -2.80 -45.52 -1.68
N LYS A 87 -2.59 -46.79 -1.29
CA LYS A 87 -1.86 -47.77 -2.11
C LYS A 87 -2.50 -47.95 -3.48
N MET A 88 -3.82 -48.13 -3.53
CA MET A 88 -4.58 -48.25 -4.78
C MET A 88 -4.46 -46.99 -5.64
N LEU A 89 -4.59 -45.79 -5.05
CA LEU A 89 -4.45 -44.53 -5.78
C LEU A 89 -3.05 -44.37 -6.37
N LEU A 90 -2.01 -44.62 -5.59
CA LEU A 90 -0.63 -44.54 -6.06
C LEU A 90 -0.33 -45.55 -7.16
N GLU A 91 -0.93 -46.73 -7.09
CA GLU A 91 -0.82 -47.72 -8.15
C GLU A 91 -1.48 -47.25 -9.46
N LEU A 92 -2.63 -46.59 -9.38
CA LEU A 92 -3.29 -45.97 -10.55
C LEU A 92 -2.49 -44.77 -11.09
N MET A 93 -1.87 -43.98 -10.22
CA MET A 93 -1.01 -42.88 -10.66
C MET A 93 0.26 -43.43 -11.34
N LEU A 94 0.88 -44.47 -10.77
CA LEU A 94 2.08 -45.11 -11.34
C LEU A 94 1.79 -45.84 -12.65
N SER A 95 0.58 -46.38 -12.85
CA SER A 95 0.18 -47.01 -14.13
C SER A 95 0.05 -46.02 -15.27
N ARG A 96 -0.25 -44.74 -14.95
CA ARG A 96 -0.36 -43.65 -15.93
C ARG A 96 0.94 -42.86 -16.09
N TRP A 97 1.69 -42.64 -15.01
CA TRP A 97 2.89 -41.80 -14.99
C TRP A 97 4.10 -42.55 -14.38
N PRO A 98 4.56 -43.66 -15.00
CA PRO A 98 5.57 -44.55 -14.41
C PRO A 98 6.93 -43.89 -14.21
N ASN A 99 7.28 -42.85 -14.99
CA ASN A 99 8.61 -42.25 -14.98
C ASN A 99 8.71 -40.95 -14.16
N VAL A 100 7.59 -40.37 -13.71
CA VAL A 100 7.59 -39.15 -12.89
C VAL A 100 8.21 -39.45 -11.51
N ASN A 101 9.24 -38.70 -11.11
CA ASN A 101 9.98 -38.97 -9.87
C ASN A 101 9.11 -38.82 -8.60
N LEU A 102 8.25 -37.80 -8.57
CA LEU A 102 7.30 -37.57 -7.48
C LEU A 102 6.35 -38.76 -7.29
N ILE A 103 5.70 -39.14 -8.40
CA ILE A 103 5.24 -40.49 -8.76
C ILE A 103 5.79 -41.65 -7.91
N LYS A 104 6.98 -42.07 -8.38
CA LYS A 104 7.76 -43.20 -7.89
C LYS A 104 8.07 -43.08 -6.40
N LYS A 105 8.42 -41.90 -5.91
CA LYS A 105 8.75 -41.68 -4.50
C LYS A 105 7.55 -41.98 -3.60
N PHE A 106 6.40 -41.35 -3.85
CA PHE A 106 5.20 -41.63 -3.06
C PHE A 106 4.77 -43.10 -3.20
N ALA A 107 4.84 -43.69 -4.39
CA ALA A 107 4.52 -45.10 -4.58
C ALA A 107 5.42 -46.02 -3.73
N ALA A 108 6.73 -45.76 -3.71
CA ALA A 108 7.70 -46.51 -2.92
C ALA A 108 7.44 -46.40 -1.42
N ASP A 109 7.11 -45.20 -0.91
CA ASP A 109 6.79 -44.96 0.51
C ASP A 109 5.61 -45.81 1.01
N TYR A 110 4.72 -46.23 0.11
CA TYR A 110 3.56 -47.09 0.39
C TYR A 110 3.72 -48.54 -0.11
N GLY A 111 4.94 -48.95 -0.46
CA GLY A 111 5.26 -50.31 -0.90
C GLY A 111 4.61 -50.69 -2.23
N VAL A 112 4.47 -49.73 -3.16
CA VAL A 112 4.03 -49.94 -4.55
C VAL A 112 5.24 -49.77 -5.46
N THR A 113 5.78 -50.89 -5.96
CA THR A 113 6.96 -50.89 -6.84
C THR A 113 6.61 -51.06 -8.31
N LYS A 114 5.44 -51.65 -8.61
CA LYS A 114 4.94 -51.84 -9.98
C LYS A 114 3.41 -51.80 -10.02
N PRO A 115 2.81 -51.23 -11.08
CA PRO A 115 1.37 -51.26 -11.23
C PRO A 115 0.90 -52.64 -11.72
N ARG A 116 -0.27 -53.10 -11.26
CA ARG A 116 -0.92 -54.36 -11.73
C ARG A 116 -1.53 -54.25 -13.13
N MET A 117 -1.72 -53.03 -13.63
CA MET A 117 -2.27 -52.75 -14.95
C MET A 117 -1.54 -51.57 -15.58
N VAL A 118 -1.57 -51.46 -16.90
CA VAL A 118 -1.05 -50.30 -17.65
C VAL A 118 -2.23 -49.43 -18.05
N HIS A 119 -2.15 -48.13 -17.79
CA HIS A 119 -3.20 -47.19 -18.17
C HIS A 119 -3.26 -47.05 -19.71
N PRO A 120 -4.43 -46.96 -20.35
CA PRO A 120 -4.53 -46.81 -21.81
C PRO A 120 -3.80 -45.58 -22.36
N LEU A 121 -3.76 -44.51 -21.57
CA LEU A 121 -3.06 -43.25 -21.86
C LEU A 121 -1.79 -43.08 -21.00
N VAL A 122 -0.98 -44.13 -20.88
CA VAL A 122 0.30 -44.07 -20.16
C VAL A 122 1.23 -43.03 -20.78
N ASP A 123 1.88 -42.22 -19.95
CA ASP A 123 2.86 -41.21 -20.33
C ASP A 123 4.21 -41.52 -19.66
N TYR A 124 5.19 -41.85 -20.49
CA TYR A 124 6.55 -42.21 -20.07
C TYR A 124 7.46 -41.00 -19.87
N SER A 125 6.96 -39.78 -20.02
CA SER A 125 7.74 -38.57 -19.78
C SER A 125 8.08 -38.42 -18.30
N GLU A 126 9.32 -38.04 -17.99
CA GLU A 126 9.74 -37.78 -16.60
C GLU A 126 9.03 -36.55 -16.01
N ASN A 127 8.67 -35.60 -16.87
CA ASN A 127 7.96 -34.37 -16.54
C ASN A 127 6.49 -34.42 -16.97
N ALA A 128 5.84 -35.59 -16.94
CA ALA A 128 4.43 -35.70 -17.34
C ALA A 128 3.51 -34.85 -16.44
N CYS A 129 2.43 -34.31 -17.02
CA CYS A 129 1.39 -33.62 -16.26
C CYS A 129 0.53 -34.63 -15.49
N ILE A 130 0.55 -34.52 -14.16
CA ILE A 130 -0.22 -35.39 -13.26
C ILE A 130 -1.64 -34.88 -12.96
N LEU A 131 -2.10 -33.85 -13.70
CA LEU A 131 -3.43 -33.25 -13.58
C LEU A 131 -3.77 -32.76 -12.16
N CYS A 132 -2.76 -32.29 -11.43
CA CYS A 132 -2.90 -31.81 -10.06
C CYS A 132 -3.61 -30.46 -9.93
N GLY A 133 -3.73 -29.69 -11.02
CA GLY A 133 -4.45 -28.41 -11.09
C GLY A 133 -3.79 -27.24 -10.38
N LEU A 134 -2.63 -27.42 -9.75
CA LEU A 134 -1.91 -26.33 -9.08
C LEU A 134 -1.63 -25.15 -10.02
N CYS A 135 -1.28 -25.42 -11.28
CA CYS A 135 -1.07 -24.36 -12.27
C CYS A 135 -2.36 -23.58 -12.58
N VAL A 136 -3.49 -24.28 -12.73
CA VAL A 136 -4.81 -23.67 -12.99
C VAL A 136 -5.21 -22.77 -11.82
N ASN A 137 -5.15 -23.31 -10.60
CA ASN A 137 -5.49 -22.55 -9.40
C ASN A 137 -4.52 -21.37 -9.18
N ALA A 138 -3.22 -21.55 -9.40
CA ALA A 138 -2.27 -20.44 -9.26
C ALA A 138 -2.55 -19.31 -10.26
N CYS A 139 -2.91 -19.65 -11.50
CA CYS A 139 -3.25 -18.65 -12.51
C CYS A 139 -4.53 -17.88 -12.15
N SER A 140 -5.50 -18.53 -11.50
CA SER A 140 -6.78 -17.95 -11.12
C SER A 140 -6.75 -17.23 -9.77
N GLU A 141 -6.02 -17.75 -8.78
CA GLU A 141 -6.12 -17.34 -7.37
C GLU A 141 -4.91 -16.53 -6.89
N MET A 142 -3.71 -16.77 -7.46
CA MET A 142 -2.51 -16.00 -7.09
C MET A 142 -2.31 -14.80 -8.01
N VAL A 143 -2.48 -15.02 -9.32
CA VAL A 143 -2.21 -14.04 -10.39
C VAL A 143 -3.49 -13.40 -10.92
N TRP A 144 -4.64 -14.09 -10.82
CA TRP A 144 -5.96 -13.60 -11.24
C TRP A 144 -6.16 -13.37 -12.75
N GLU A 145 -5.38 -14.08 -13.58
CA GLU A 145 -5.46 -13.96 -15.04
C GLU A 145 -6.38 -15.04 -15.67
N ASP A 146 -6.66 -16.14 -14.95
CA ASP A 146 -7.53 -17.26 -15.38
C ASP A 146 -7.27 -17.79 -16.82
N ILE A 147 -5.99 -17.85 -17.21
CA ILE A 147 -5.56 -18.18 -18.58
C ILE A 147 -5.54 -19.68 -18.86
N ILE A 148 -5.23 -20.50 -17.85
CA ILE A 148 -5.08 -21.95 -18.03
C ILE A 148 -6.18 -22.70 -17.29
N GLY A 149 -6.82 -23.65 -17.97
CA GLY A 149 -7.94 -24.41 -17.43
C GLY A 149 -7.87 -25.89 -17.79
N PHE A 150 -8.91 -26.64 -17.42
CA PHE A 150 -9.05 -28.05 -17.79
C PHE A 150 -10.04 -28.22 -18.94
N ALA A 151 -9.64 -28.98 -19.96
CA ALA A 151 -10.53 -29.47 -21.02
C ALA A 151 -10.68 -30.99 -20.96
N GLY A 152 -11.81 -31.50 -21.45
CA GLY A 152 -12.14 -32.93 -21.43
C GLY A 152 -12.67 -33.43 -20.09
N ARG A 153 -12.99 -34.74 -20.02
CA ARG A 153 -13.48 -35.43 -18.82
C ARG A 153 -12.86 -36.82 -18.71
N GLY A 154 -12.85 -37.38 -17.50
CA GLY A 154 -12.32 -38.72 -17.24
C GLY A 154 -10.85 -38.84 -17.63
N GLU A 155 -10.52 -39.87 -18.41
CA GLU A 155 -9.16 -40.15 -18.89
C GLU A 155 -8.62 -39.08 -19.86
N ASN A 156 -9.50 -38.43 -20.63
CA ASN A 156 -9.17 -37.41 -21.64
C ASN A 156 -8.96 -36.00 -21.08
N ARG A 157 -9.00 -35.84 -19.75
CA ARG A 157 -8.79 -34.53 -19.10
C ARG A 157 -7.35 -34.06 -19.29
N ARG A 158 -7.18 -32.80 -19.70
CA ARG A 158 -5.87 -32.15 -19.92
C ARG A 158 -5.91 -30.67 -19.52
N VAL A 159 -4.75 -30.12 -19.20
CA VAL A 159 -4.58 -28.66 -18.98
C VAL A 159 -4.40 -27.99 -20.34
N VAL A 160 -5.12 -26.91 -20.60
CA VAL A 160 -5.08 -26.18 -21.88
C VAL A 160 -5.21 -24.67 -21.64
N MET A 161 -4.71 -23.90 -22.59
CA MET A 161 -5.09 -22.50 -22.80
C MET A 161 -6.33 -22.40 -23.71
N PRO A 162 -7.00 -21.23 -23.78
CA PRO A 162 -8.09 -20.97 -24.71
C PRO A 162 -7.79 -21.47 -26.13
N PHE A 163 -8.73 -22.25 -26.68
CA PHE A 163 -8.64 -22.83 -28.03
C PHE A 163 -7.40 -23.71 -28.28
N GLU A 164 -6.74 -24.19 -27.21
CA GLU A 164 -5.51 -24.99 -27.27
C GLU A 164 -4.35 -24.30 -28.01
N LYS A 165 -4.34 -22.96 -27.94
CA LYS A 165 -3.29 -22.12 -28.52
C LYS A 165 -2.67 -21.25 -27.45
N HIS A 166 -1.48 -20.72 -27.73
CA HIS A 166 -0.93 -19.62 -26.94
C HIS A 166 -1.97 -18.50 -26.90
N TYR A 167 -2.28 -18.04 -25.68
CA TYR A 167 -3.24 -16.97 -25.47
C TYR A 167 -2.47 -15.70 -25.13
N ASP A 168 -2.67 -14.64 -25.92
CA ASP A 168 -1.86 -13.42 -25.84
C ASP A 168 -2.06 -12.63 -24.55
N ALA A 169 -3.13 -12.92 -23.78
CA ALA A 169 -3.31 -12.37 -22.44
C ALA A 169 -2.42 -13.05 -21.38
N CYS A 170 -1.70 -14.14 -21.71
CA CYS A 170 -0.71 -14.69 -20.79
C CYS A 170 0.45 -13.71 -20.59
N ILE A 171 0.56 -13.17 -19.38
CA ILE A 171 1.55 -12.14 -19.03
C ILE A 171 2.97 -12.69 -18.79
N GLY A 172 3.16 -14.02 -18.89
CA GLY A 172 4.47 -14.65 -18.68
C GLY A 172 4.98 -14.60 -17.24
N CYS A 173 4.09 -14.56 -16.24
CA CYS A 173 4.43 -14.40 -14.82
C CYS A 173 5.16 -15.58 -14.16
N SER A 174 5.42 -16.66 -14.90
CA SER A 174 6.08 -17.92 -14.46
C SER A 174 5.45 -18.69 -13.28
N THR A 175 4.41 -18.19 -12.62
CA THR A 175 3.78 -18.83 -11.44
C THR A 175 3.36 -20.27 -11.71
N CYS A 176 2.77 -20.54 -12.88
CA CYS A 176 2.32 -21.88 -13.26
C CYS A 176 3.49 -22.87 -13.43
N ALA A 177 4.64 -22.41 -13.93
CA ALA A 177 5.88 -23.18 -14.06
C ALA A 177 6.50 -23.48 -12.70
N ASN A 178 6.58 -22.47 -11.83
CA ASN A 178 7.14 -22.60 -10.49
C ASN A 178 6.33 -23.51 -9.57
N ILE A 179 4.99 -23.45 -9.62
CA ILE A 179 4.14 -24.29 -8.77
C ILE A 179 4.04 -25.73 -9.26
N CYS A 180 4.50 -26.04 -10.48
CA CYS A 180 4.34 -27.35 -11.09
C CYS A 180 5.21 -28.40 -10.40
N PRO A 181 4.62 -29.43 -9.75
CA PRO A 181 5.39 -30.37 -8.96
C PRO A 181 6.17 -31.39 -9.79
N THR A 182 5.95 -31.42 -11.11
CA THR A 182 6.60 -32.36 -12.03
C THR A 182 7.41 -31.67 -13.13
N GLY A 183 7.43 -30.34 -13.20
CA GLY A 183 8.06 -29.62 -14.32
C GLY A 183 7.36 -29.82 -15.67
N ALA A 184 6.09 -30.23 -15.67
CA ALA A 184 5.30 -30.43 -16.89
C ALA A 184 4.98 -29.14 -17.66
N ILE A 185 5.08 -28.00 -16.99
CA ILE A 185 4.98 -26.67 -17.57
C ILE A 185 6.25 -25.92 -17.20
N TYR A 186 6.84 -25.23 -18.18
CA TYR A 186 8.11 -24.53 -18.06
C TYR A 186 8.08 -23.31 -18.98
N MET A 187 8.89 -22.31 -18.67
CA MET A 187 9.03 -21.12 -19.50
C MET A 187 9.93 -21.44 -20.70
N THR A 188 9.45 -21.18 -21.92
CA THR A 188 10.25 -21.30 -23.15
C THR A 188 10.96 -20.00 -23.52
N ASP A 189 10.42 -18.89 -23.05
CA ASP A 189 10.96 -17.55 -23.19
C ASP A 189 10.68 -16.77 -21.90
N ILE A 190 11.60 -15.90 -21.50
CA ILE A 190 11.50 -15.12 -20.28
C ILE A 190 11.41 -13.64 -20.67
N PRO A 191 10.26 -12.99 -20.42
CA PRO A 191 10.07 -11.59 -20.77
C PRO A 191 11.17 -10.70 -20.17
N ASN A 192 11.50 -9.63 -20.88
CA ASN A 192 12.52 -8.62 -20.52
C ASN A 192 13.97 -9.12 -20.48
N HIS A 193 14.24 -10.40 -20.81
CA HIS A 193 15.58 -10.98 -20.96
C HIS A 193 16.57 -10.59 -19.82
N PRO A 194 16.24 -10.91 -18.55
CA PRO A 194 17.11 -10.59 -17.42
C PRO A 194 18.47 -11.27 -17.56
N ALA A 195 19.53 -10.61 -17.07
CA ALA A 195 20.88 -11.18 -17.05
C ALA A 195 20.98 -12.47 -16.21
N ASP A 196 20.18 -12.59 -15.15
CA ASP A 196 20.01 -13.80 -14.34
C ASP A 196 18.52 -14.10 -14.13
N ALA A 197 17.97 -14.89 -15.04
CA ALA A 197 16.57 -15.31 -15.02
C ALA A 197 16.18 -16.10 -13.77
N THR A 198 17.06 -16.96 -13.24
CA THR A 198 16.73 -17.80 -12.09
C THR A 198 16.64 -16.97 -10.81
N ARG A 199 17.56 -16.01 -10.63
CA ARG A 199 17.58 -15.13 -9.46
C ARG A 199 16.34 -14.22 -9.41
N ILE A 200 15.94 -13.65 -10.54
CA ILE A 200 14.74 -12.79 -10.58
C ILE A 200 13.46 -13.60 -10.41
N ASP A 201 13.37 -14.77 -11.02
CA ASP A 201 12.20 -15.66 -10.90
C ASP A 201 11.97 -16.07 -9.44
N LYS A 202 13.03 -16.48 -8.75
CA LYS A 202 12.97 -16.81 -7.32
C LYS A 202 12.48 -15.66 -6.46
N TYR A 203 12.93 -14.43 -6.73
CA TYR A 203 12.48 -13.26 -5.97
C TYR A 203 11.04 -12.87 -6.30
N GLY A 204 10.68 -12.86 -7.59
CA GLY A 204 9.32 -12.58 -8.04
C GLY A 204 8.32 -13.53 -7.41
N MET A 205 8.61 -14.83 -7.40
CA MET A 205 7.76 -15.83 -6.75
C MET A 205 7.61 -15.63 -5.24
N LYS A 206 8.69 -15.22 -4.55
CA LYS A 206 8.60 -14.90 -3.11
C LYS A 206 7.63 -13.75 -2.86
N ILE A 207 7.71 -12.68 -3.66
CA ILE A 207 6.79 -11.54 -3.56
C ILE A 207 5.37 -11.97 -3.89
N THR A 208 5.15 -12.72 -4.98
CA THR A 208 3.81 -13.22 -5.34
C THR A 208 3.20 -14.08 -4.23
N GLU A 209 3.99 -14.97 -3.61
CA GLU A 209 3.56 -15.78 -2.47
C GLU A 209 3.18 -14.91 -1.27
N GLN A 210 4.03 -13.95 -0.89
CA GLN A 210 3.76 -13.03 0.23
C GLN A 210 2.49 -12.20 0.01
N MET A 211 2.33 -11.56 -1.16
CA MET A 211 1.13 -10.79 -1.47
C MET A 211 -0.14 -11.66 -1.51
N THR A 212 0.01 -12.96 -1.78
CA THR A 212 -1.14 -13.88 -1.79
C THR A 212 -1.52 -14.35 -0.40
N LEU A 213 -0.55 -14.53 0.48
CA LEU A 213 -0.78 -15.12 1.81
C LEU A 213 -1.01 -14.09 2.91
N LEU A 214 -0.52 -12.86 2.75
CA LEU A 214 -0.41 -11.90 3.86
C LEU A 214 -1.20 -10.61 3.65
N ASP A 215 -1.59 -10.29 2.41
CA ASP A 215 -2.23 -9.01 2.10
C ASP A 215 -3.57 -8.84 2.83
N ASP A 216 -4.44 -9.84 2.80
CA ASP A 216 -5.78 -9.81 3.42
C ASP A 216 -5.76 -9.72 4.95
N GLU A 217 -4.69 -10.22 5.58
CA GLU A 217 -4.45 -10.10 7.03
C GLU A 217 -3.79 -8.77 7.43
N GLN A 218 -3.15 -8.08 6.49
CA GLN A 218 -2.46 -6.81 6.71
C GLN A 218 -3.28 -5.62 6.18
N CYS A 219 -3.05 -5.20 4.94
CA CYS A 219 -3.64 -3.99 4.36
C CYS A 219 -4.87 -4.24 3.47
N ASP A 220 -5.12 -5.49 3.07
CA ASP A 220 -6.18 -5.90 2.12
C ASP A 220 -6.15 -5.07 0.82
N MET A 221 -4.94 -4.81 0.28
CA MET A 221 -4.77 -3.97 -0.91
C MET A 221 -5.49 -4.56 -2.11
N ARG A 222 -5.49 -5.88 -2.27
CA ARG A 222 -6.21 -6.59 -3.33
C ARG A 222 -7.73 -6.48 -3.19
N GLY A 223 -8.26 -6.40 -1.97
CA GLY A 223 -9.70 -6.31 -1.71
C GLY A 223 -10.25 -4.90 -1.59
N ILE A 224 -9.46 -3.93 -1.13
CA ILE A 224 -9.94 -2.55 -0.87
C ILE A 224 -8.96 -1.42 -1.25
N GLY A 225 -7.72 -1.72 -1.55
CA GLY A 225 -6.73 -0.71 -1.96
C GLY A 225 -6.32 0.22 -0.82
N THR A 226 -5.80 1.40 -1.16
CA THR A 226 -5.26 2.32 -0.14
C THR A 226 -6.36 2.88 0.78
N ALA A 227 -7.62 2.87 0.37
CA ALA A 227 -8.75 3.41 1.13
C ALA A 227 -8.93 2.80 2.54
N HIS A 228 -8.34 1.63 2.82
CA HIS A 228 -8.25 1.05 4.17
C HIS A 228 -7.59 2.00 5.19
N LEU A 229 -6.74 2.92 4.75
CA LEU A 229 -6.09 3.89 5.63
C LEU A 229 -7.08 4.85 6.28
N THR A 230 -8.26 5.09 5.68
CA THR A 230 -9.22 6.10 6.17
C THR A 230 -9.60 5.88 7.62
N GLN A 231 -9.98 4.65 7.99
CA GLN A 231 -10.30 4.30 9.37
C GLN A 231 -9.08 4.40 10.29
N ILE A 232 -7.92 3.93 9.83
CA ILE A 232 -6.70 3.89 10.63
C ILE A 232 -6.26 5.32 10.96
N MET A 233 -6.28 6.21 9.96
CA MET A 233 -5.96 7.62 10.13
C MET A 233 -6.93 8.30 11.09
N ASN A 234 -8.22 7.98 11.02
CA ASN A 234 -9.20 8.53 11.96
C ASN A 234 -8.95 8.05 13.41
N ASP A 235 -8.67 6.75 13.60
CA ASP A 235 -8.45 6.15 14.91
C ASP A 235 -7.20 6.69 15.62
N TYR A 236 -6.16 7.03 14.86
CA TYR A 236 -4.92 7.63 15.38
C TYR A 236 -4.91 9.17 15.41
N ASP A 237 -6.03 9.81 15.07
CA ASP A 237 -6.17 11.27 14.97
C ASP A 237 -5.18 11.90 13.96
N LEU A 238 -5.11 11.28 12.78
CA LEU A 238 -4.26 11.62 11.65
C LEU A 238 -5.04 11.98 10.38
N LEU A 239 -6.35 11.75 10.32
CA LEU A 239 -7.22 12.04 9.19
C LEU A 239 -7.55 13.54 9.11
N PRO A 240 -7.09 14.27 8.08
CA PRO A 240 -7.40 15.69 7.95
C PRO A 240 -8.90 15.93 7.89
N THR A 241 -9.36 16.79 8.80
CA THR A 241 -10.76 17.19 8.86
C THR A 241 -10.84 18.71 8.89
N THR A 242 -11.70 19.25 8.02
CA THR A 242 -12.01 20.69 7.89
C THR A 242 -10.78 21.59 7.76
N ASN A 243 -10.01 21.41 6.68
CA ASN A 243 -8.72 22.08 6.42
C ASN A 243 -7.67 21.80 7.50
N TYR A 244 -7.47 20.52 7.82
CA TYR A 244 -6.49 20.05 8.81
C TYR A 244 -6.67 20.67 10.22
N LYS A 245 -7.84 21.26 10.54
CA LYS A 245 -8.13 21.75 11.90
C LYS A 245 -8.07 20.60 12.89
N TYR A 246 -8.65 19.46 12.52
CA TYR A 246 -8.72 18.25 13.34
C TYR A 246 -8.09 17.04 12.63
N GLY A 247 -7.73 16.02 13.41
CA GLY A 247 -7.19 14.74 12.93
C GLY A 247 -8.20 13.60 12.91
N SER A 248 -9.46 13.87 13.28
CA SER A 248 -10.51 12.86 13.34
C SER A 248 -11.89 13.50 13.27
N HIS A 249 -12.89 12.73 12.85
CA HIS A 249 -14.28 13.13 12.87
C HIS A 249 -15.21 11.97 13.24
N LYS A 250 -16.27 12.28 13.99
CA LYS A 250 -17.26 11.28 14.43
C LYS A 250 -18.07 10.63 13.30
N GLU A 251 -18.11 11.27 12.12
CA GLU A 251 -18.82 10.76 10.93
C GLU A 251 -17.86 10.15 9.90
N ALA A 252 -16.57 10.02 10.22
CA ALA A 252 -15.58 9.41 9.34
C ALA A 252 -15.91 7.94 9.01
N ASP A 253 -16.68 7.26 9.88
CA ASP A 253 -17.17 5.90 9.67
C ASP A 253 -17.98 5.73 8.37
N LYS A 254 -18.64 6.80 7.92
CA LYS A 254 -19.34 6.82 6.63
C LYS A 254 -18.40 6.75 5.43
N LEU A 255 -17.13 7.12 5.62
CA LEU A 255 -16.07 7.08 4.61
C LEU A 255 -15.08 5.94 4.86
N HIS A 256 -15.35 5.03 5.79
CA HIS A 256 -14.48 3.87 6.00
C HIS A 256 -14.53 2.92 4.81
N SER A 257 -13.45 2.17 4.64
CA SER A 257 -13.22 1.29 3.50
C SER A 257 -14.34 0.26 3.30
N ASP A 258 -14.93 -0.21 4.39
CA ASP A 258 -16.07 -1.14 4.41
C ASP A 258 -17.32 -0.60 3.69
N VAL A 259 -17.53 0.73 3.70
CA VAL A 259 -18.64 1.37 2.99
C VAL A 259 -18.42 1.28 1.49
N PHE A 260 -17.20 1.56 1.03
CA PHE A 260 -16.80 1.45 -0.38
C PHE A 260 -16.85 0.01 -0.86
N LYS A 261 -16.24 -0.93 -0.12
CA LYS A 261 -16.19 -2.36 -0.44
C LYS A 261 -17.58 -2.97 -0.62
N LYS A 262 -18.53 -2.63 0.25
CA LYS A 262 -19.87 -3.24 0.25
C LYS A 262 -20.82 -2.67 -0.79
N LYS A 263 -20.67 -1.39 -1.14
CA LYS A 263 -21.69 -0.66 -1.94
C LYS A 263 -21.22 -0.26 -3.32
N TYR A 264 -19.94 0.08 -3.50
CA TYR A 264 -19.47 0.73 -4.72
C TYR A 264 -18.42 -0.10 -5.45
N ILE A 265 -17.51 -0.77 -4.75
CA ILE A 265 -16.50 -1.60 -5.40
C ILE A 265 -17.14 -2.91 -5.86
N THR A 266 -17.49 -2.99 -7.14
CA THR A 266 -18.20 -4.13 -7.74
C THR A 266 -17.35 -4.98 -8.66
N GLN A 267 -16.13 -4.55 -8.99
CA GLN A 267 -15.26 -5.19 -10.00
C GLN A 267 -15.06 -6.70 -9.81
N GLY A 268 -15.12 -7.17 -8.55
CA GLY A 268 -15.10 -8.60 -8.23
C GLY A 268 -13.78 -9.34 -8.53
N LEU A 269 -12.73 -8.63 -8.95
CA LEU A 269 -11.39 -9.13 -9.24
C LEU A 269 -10.33 -8.07 -8.86
N PRO A 270 -9.15 -8.41 -8.31
CA PRO A 270 -8.06 -7.48 -8.06
C PRO A 270 -7.54 -6.90 -9.38
N ASP A 271 -7.32 -5.58 -9.41
CA ASP A 271 -6.81 -4.87 -10.58
C ASP A 271 -5.55 -4.07 -10.22
N GLY A 272 -4.64 -3.86 -11.16
CA GLY A 272 -3.36 -3.20 -10.91
C GLY A 272 -2.87 -2.38 -12.10
N CYS A 273 -1.86 -1.54 -11.87
CA CYS A 273 -1.40 -0.56 -12.87
C CYS A 273 -0.90 -1.19 -14.18
N TRP A 274 -0.41 -2.42 -14.15
CA TRP A 274 0.07 -3.16 -15.33
C TRP A 274 -0.11 -4.65 -15.12
N LEU A 275 -0.17 -5.38 -16.25
CA LEU A 275 -0.17 -6.84 -16.33
C LEU A 275 0.92 -7.42 -15.41
N GLY A 276 0.50 -8.25 -14.45
CA GLY A 276 1.41 -8.89 -13.48
C GLY A 276 1.76 -8.07 -12.24
N CYS A 277 1.10 -6.94 -12.00
CA CYS A 277 1.18 -6.28 -10.70
C CYS A 277 0.64 -7.22 -9.62
N THR A 278 1.50 -7.67 -8.70
CA THR A 278 1.09 -8.61 -7.64
C THR A 278 0.32 -7.95 -6.51
N MET A 279 0.42 -6.62 -6.37
CA MET A 279 -0.27 -5.87 -5.32
C MET A 279 -1.75 -5.64 -5.66
N SER A 280 -2.05 -5.42 -6.95
CA SER A 280 -3.42 -5.21 -7.46
C SER A 280 -4.30 -4.31 -6.58
N CYS A 281 -3.79 -3.11 -6.25
CA CYS A 281 -4.46 -2.18 -5.35
C CYS A 281 -5.62 -1.41 -5.99
N ALA A 282 -5.72 -1.35 -7.32
CA ALA A 282 -6.74 -0.55 -7.99
C ALA A 282 -8.15 -1.11 -7.73
N LYS A 283 -9.11 -0.22 -7.55
CA LYS A 283 -10.50 -0.55 -7.22
C LYS A 283 -11.41 0.32 -8.06
N ALA A 284 -12.51 -0.23 -8.55
CA ALA A 284 -13.41 0.51 -9.41
C ALA A 284 -14.86 0.36 -8.97
N ALA A 285 -15.57 1.49 -9.04
CA ALA A 285 -17.02 1.54 -8.96
C ALA A 285 -17.63 1.45 -10.35
N GLU A 286 -18.22 0.30 -10.68
CA GLU A 286 -18.85 0.10 -11.99
C GLU A 286 -20.28 0.63 -12.01
N ASN A 287 -20.72 1.10 -13.18
CA ASN A 287 -22.07 1.59 -13.42
C ASN A 287 -22.50 2.74 -12.48
N PHE A 288 -21.54 3.53 -11.98
CA PHE A 288 -21.82 4.69 -11.14
C PHE A 288 -22.53 5.77 -11.96
N GLU A 289 -23.71 6.22 -11.51
CA GLU A 289 -24.50 7.24 -12.21
C GLU A 289 -24.15 8.64 -11.71
N LEU A 290 -23.62 9.47 -12.61
CA LEU A 290 -23.19 10.84 -12.29
C LEU A 290 -24.40 11.75 -12.07
N LYS A 291 -24.40 12.54 -10.98
CA LYS A 291 -25.54 13.40 -10.60
C LYS A 291 -25.39 14.85 -11.05
N THR A 292 -24.18 15.26 -11.39
CA THR A 292 -23.77 16.64 -11.66
C THR A 292 -22.96 16.73 -12.95
N GLY A 293 -22.56 17.95 -13.32
CA GLY A 293 -21.63 18.20 -14.41
C GLY A 293 -22.13 17.86 -15.82
N PRO A 294 -21.23 17.92 -16.82
CA PRO A 294 -21.55 17.69 -18.23
C PRO A 294 -21.94 16.23 -18.55
N TYR A 295 -21.58 15.28 -17.70
CA TYR A 295 -21.88 13.85 -17.89
C TYR A 295 -23.05 13.37 -17.01
N LYS A 296 -23.80 14.29 -16.41
CA LYS A 296 -24.97 13.97 -15.58
C LYS A 296 -25.91 12.95 -16.24
N GLY A 297 -26.29 11.93 -15.48
CA GLY A 297 -27.17 10.84 -15.88
C GLY A 297 -26.47 9.71 -16.65
N GLN A 298 -25.17 9.85 -16.96
CA GLN A 298 -24.40 8.76 -17.55
C GLN A 298 -23.93 7.79 -16.47
N LYS A 299 -23.91 6.50 -16.81
CA LYS A 299 -23.33 5.44 -16.00
C LYS A 299 -21.90 5.19 -16.47
N VAL A 300 -20.95 5.31 -15.56
CA VAL A 300 -19.52 5.23 -15.85
C VAL A 300 -18.83 4.21 -14.95
N LEU A 301 -17.62 3.82 -15.35
CA LEU A 301 -16.65 3.21 -14.47
C LEU A 301 -15.86 4.34 -13.80
N VAL A 302 -15.75 4.31 -12.47
CA VAL A 302 -14.89 5.22 -11.71
C VAL A 302 -13.77 4.39 -11.10
N ASP A 303 -12.52 4.70 -11.42
CA ASP A 303 -11.34 4.11 -10.76
C ASP A 303 -11.09 4.81 -9.41
N GLY A 304 -10.70 4.06 -8.39
CA GLY A 304 -10.65 4.47 -6.99
C GLY A 304 -11.99 4.40 -6.23
N PRO A 305 -12.15 5.17 -5.14
CA PRO A 305 -11.24 6.21 -4.70
C PRO A 305 -10.02 5.67 -3.93
N GLU A 306 -8.86 6.29 -4.15
CA GLU A 306 -7.67 6.11 -3.29
C GLU A 306 -7.85 6.85 -1.96
N TYR A 307 -7.05 6.50 -0.94
CA TYR A 307 -7.09 7.12 0.40
C TYR A 307 -7.05 8.65 0.34
N GLU A 308 -6.11 9.21 -0.42
CA GLU A 308 -5.93 10.66 -0.54
C GLU A 308 -7.21 11.34 -1.08
N THR A 309 -7.90 10.71 -2.01
CA THR A 309 -9.17 11.22 -2.53
C THR A 309 -10.28 11.12 -1.48
N VAL A 310 -10.35 10.01 -0.72
CA VAL A 310 -11.34 9.85 0.35
C VAL A 310 -11.13 10.87 1.47
N ALA A 311 -9.89 11.01 1.94
CA ALA A 311 -9.54 11.93 3.00
C ALA A 311 -9.71 13.40 2.56
N GLY A 312 -9.20 13.75 1.38
CA GLY A 312 -9.27 15.10 0.83
C GLY A 312 -10.69 15.50 0.45
N CYS A 313 -11.28 14.86 -0.57
CA CYS A 313 -12.61 15.21 -1.05
C CYS A 313 -13.71 14.89 -0.01
N GLY A 314 -13.43 14.04 0.98
CA GLY A 314 -14.36 13.75 2.06
C GLY A 314 -14.10 14.58 3.31
N ALA A 315 -13.34 14.00 4.24
CA ALA A 315 -13.17 14.52 5.61
C ALA A 315 -12.59 15.94 5.65
N ASN A 316 -11.60 16.24 4.79
CA ASN A 316 -10.93 17.54 4.79
C ASN A 316 -11.85 18.68 4.32
N LEU A 317 -12.81 18.39 3.43
CA LEU A 317 -13.92 19.28 3.04
C LEU A 317 -15.10 19.26 4.04
N GLY A 318 -15.07 18.39 5.04
CA GLY A 318 -16.19 18.16 5.96
C GLY A 318 -17.40 17.48 5.32
N ILE A 319 -17.21 16.75 4.21
CA ILE A 319 -18.26 16.07 3.46
C ILE A 319 -18.17 14.56 3.71
N PHE A 320 -19.15 14.00 4.43
CA PHE A 320 -19.18 12.57 4.79
C PHE A 320 -20.19 11.80 3.94
N VAL A 321 -20.13 12.00 2.62
CA VAL A 321 -21.03 11.41 1.63
C VAL A 321 -20.22 10.63 0.58
N PRO A 322 -20.22 9.28 0.62
CA PRO A 322 -19.42 8.45 -0.29
C PRO A 322 -19.68 8.70 -1.77
N GLU A 323 -20.95 8.92 -2.16
CA GLU A 323 -21.29 9.21 -3.55
C GLU A 323 -20.66 10.50 -4.05
N PHE A 324 -20.54 11.52 -3.19
CA PHE A 324 -19.85 12.75 -3.54
C PHE A 324 -18.36 12.48 -3.79
N VAL A 325 -17.70 11.70 -2.93
CA VAL A 325 -16.27 11.37 -3.08
C VAL A 325 -16.00 10.64 -4.39
N ILE A 326 -16.82 9.64 -4.73
CA ILE A 326 -16.70 8.88 -5.98
C ILE A 326 -16.93 9.78 -7.19
N GLU A 327 -17.96 10.63 -7.16
CA GLU A 327 -18.25 11.55 -8.26
C GLU A 327 -17.16 12.62 -8.42
N ALA A 328 -16.61 13.12 -7.31
CA ALA A 328 -15.51 14.09 -7.31
C ALA A 328 -14.24 13.46 -7.87
N ASN A 329 -13.94 12.20 -7.51
CA ASN A 329 -12.83 11.44 -8.09
C ASN A 329 -12.98 11.34 -9.62
N PHE A 330 -14.13 10.89 -10.11
CA PHE A 330 -14.40 10.79 -11.54
C PHE A 330 -14.15 12.12 -12.27
N TYR A 331 -14.63 13.22 -11.72
CA TYR A 331 -14.47 14.53 -12.35
C TYR A 331 -13.04 15.08 -12.25
N CYS A 332 -12.33 14.80 -11.16
CA CYS A 332 -10.90 15.10 -11.08
C CYS A 332 -10.12 14.37 -12.18
N ASP A 333 -10.33 13.06 -12.34
CA ASP A 333 -9.69 12.26 -13.40
C ASP A 333 -10.08 12.76 -14.80
N THR A 334 -11.38 12.98 -15.02
CA THR A 334 -11.91 13.40 -16.32
C THR A 334 -11.42 14.79 -16.73
N TYR A 335 -11.24 15.70 -15.77
CA TYR A 335 -10.74 17.04 -16.04
C TYR A 335 -9.20 17.15 -15.96
N GLY A 336 -8.51 16.12 -15.49
CA GLY A 336 -7.06 16.15 -15.28
C GLY A 336 -6.67 17.08 -14.12
N ILE A 337 -7.42 17.04 -13.03
CA ILE A 337 -7.21 17.83 -11.81
C ILE A 337 -6.75 16.89 -10.70
N ASP A 338 -5.68 17.24 -9.99
CA ASP A 338 -5.23 16.50 -8.81
C ASP A 338 -6.25 16.60 -7.66
N THR A 339 -6.69 15.46 -7.14
CA THR A 339 -7.71 15.38 -6.07
C THR A 339 -7.21 16.04 -4.78
N ILE A 340 -5.92 15.88 -4.45
CA ILE A 340 -5.31 16.46 -3.25
C ILE A 340 -5.32 17.99 -3.36
N SER A 341 -4.76 18.54 -4.43
CA SER A 341 -4.66 19.99 -4.62
C SER A 341 -6.05 20.64 -4.73
N TYR A 342 -7.00 19.99 -5.39
CA TYR A 342 -8.39 20.46 -5.41
C TYR A 342 -9.00 20.49 -4.01
N ALA A 343 -8.95 19.37 -3.28
CA ALA A 343 -9.59 19.24 -1.98
C ALA A 343 -8.95 20.17 -0.94
N THR A 344 -7.63 20.15 -0.81
CA THR A 344 -6.91 20.98 0.17
C THR A 344 -7.02 22.47 -0.20
N GLY A 345 -6.97 22.83 -1.48
CA GLY A 345 -7.20 24.20 -1.95
C GLY A 345 -8.62 24.70 -1.65
N LEU A 346 -9.63 23.87 -1.89
CA LEU A 346 -11.02 24.20 -1.59
C LEU A 346 -11.28 24.25 -0.07
N ALA A 347 -10.70 23.35 0.72
CA ALA A 347 -10.79 23.37 2.18
C ALA A 347 -10.24 24.69 2.76
N PHE A 348 -9.13 25.18 2.22
CA PHE A 348 -8.59 26.49 2.55
C PHE A 348 -9.56 27.64 2.21
N ALA A 349 -10.17 27.60 1.03
CA ALA A 349 -11.18 28.59 0.63
C ALA A 349 -12.43 28.54 1.54
N MET A 350 -12.86 27.35 1.95
CA MET A 350 -13.97 27.16 2.91
C MET A 350 -13.65 27.80 4.26
N GLU A 351 -12.44 27.56 4.78
CA GLU A 351 -12.03 28.18 6.05
C GLU A 351 -11.90 29.70 5.93
N CYS A 352 -11.39 30.22 4.81
CA CYS A 352 -11.34 31.65 4.54
C CYS A 352 -12.74 32.28 4.52
N PHE A 353 -13.73 31.60 3.94
CA PHE A 353 -15.11 32.07 3.89
C PHE A 353 -15.76 32.10 5.28
N GLU A 354 -15.61 31.04 6.06
CA GLU A 354 -16.16 30.96 7.42
C GLU A 354 -15.55 32.00 8.38
N ASN A 355 -14.31 32.40 8.14
CA ASN A 355 -13.61 33.42 8.91
C ASN A 355 -13.69 34.83 8.30
N GLY A 356 -14.54 35.04 7.27
CA GLY A 356 -14.80 36.36 6.69
C GLY A 356 -13.63 36.97 5.91
N ILE A 357 -12.66 36.18 5.48
CA ILE A 357 -11.60 36.61 4.54
C ILE A 357 -12.17 36.76 3.12
N ILE A 358 -13.11 35.88 2.75
CA ILE A 358 -13.87 35.96 1.51
C ILE A 358 -15.37 35.88 1.81
N ASP A 359 -16.20 36.31 0.87
CA ASP A 359 -17.65 36.36 1.01
C ASP A 359 -18.38 35.91 -0.27
N LYS A 360 -19.72 35.91 -0.24
CA LYS A 360 -20.53 35.53 -1.40
C LYS A 360 -20.30 36.42 -2.62
N LYS A 361 -19.88 37.67 -2.44
CA LYS A 361 -19.64 38.57 -3.57
C LYS A 361 -18.38 38.13 -4.30
N ILE A 362 -17.33 37.78 -3.55
CA ILE A 362 -16.07 37.27 -4.08
C ILE A 362 -16.25 35.92 -4.77
N THR A 363 -17.07 35.03 -4.21
CA THR A 363 -17.27 33.67 -4.70
C THR A 363 -18.32 33.56 -5.82
N GLY A 364 -18.81 34.69 -6.36
CA GLY A 364 -19.83 34.67 -7.42
C GLY A 364 -21.21 34.19 -6.97
N GLY A 365 -21.52 34.34 -5.67
CA GLY A 365 -22.79 33.96 -5.05
C GLY A 365 -22.75 32.62 -4.30
N LEU A 366 -21.66 31.87 -4.41
CA LEU A 366 -21.53 30.54 -3.80
C LEU A 366 -21.30 30.60 -2.29
N GLU A 367 -21.92 29.67 -1.56
CA GLU A 367 -21.67 29.47 -0.12
C GLU A 367 -20.56 28.44 0.10
N VAL A 368 -19.32 28.91 0.08
CA VAL A 368 -18.12 28.06 0.18
C VAL A 368 -17.87 27.73 1.66
N LYS A 369 -18.63 26.81 2.24
CA LYS A 369 -18.50 26.36 3.65
C LYS A 369 -18.24 24.87 3.73
N PHE A 370 -17.68 24.40 4.84
CA PHE A 370 -17.47 22.96 5.05
C PHE A 370 -18.80 22.19 4.98
N GLY A 371 -18.75 20.98 4.42
CA GLY A 371 -19.92 20.11 4.25
C GLY A 371 -20.86 20.48 3.11
N ASN A 372 -20.60 21.57 2.36
CA ASN A 372 -21.44 21.96 1.22
C ASN A 372 -21.02 21.26 -0.08
N GLU A 373 -21.45 20.00 -0.23
CA GLU A 373 -21.14 19.14 -1.38
C GLU A 373 -21.52 19.74 -2.74
N ASN A 374 -22.66 20.44 -2.82
CA ASN A 374 -23.11 21.04 -4.07
C ASN A 374 -22.19 22.18 -4.51
N THR A 375 -21.75 23.01 -3.56
CA THR A 375 -20.81 24.11 -3.85
C THR A 375 -19.43 23.56 -4.20
N ALA A 376 -18.96 22.52 -3.48
CA ALA A 376 -17.70 21.87 -3.79
C ALA A 376 -17.71 21.33 -5.23
N MET A 377 -18.72 20.55 -5.61
CA MET A 377 -18.83 19.99 -6.96
C MET A 377 -18.95 21.08 -8.04
N GLU A 378 -19.72 22.14 -7.79
CA GLU A 378 -19.80 23.25 -8.73
C GLU A 378 -18.44 23.95 -8.92
N ILE A 379 -17.65 24.15 -7.87
CA ILE A 379 -16.30 24.72 -7.99
C ILE A 379 -15.39 23.80 -8.80
N LEU A 380 -15.46 22.47 -8.62
CA LEU A 380 -14.72 21.51 -9.44
C LEU A 380 -15.10 21.63 -10.93
N HIS A 381 -16.39 21.76 -11.24
CA HIS A 381 -16.81 22.00 -12.62
C HIS A 381 -16.35 23.37 -13.15
N GLN A 382 -16.37 24.42 -12.33
CA GLN A 382 -15.84 25.73 -12.71
C GLN A 382 -14.34 25.66 -13.03
N MET A 383 -13.56 24.87 -12.28
CA MET A 383 -12.15 24.60 -12.58
C MET A 383 -12.01 23.91 -13.94
N GLY A 384 -12.78 22.84 -14.20
CA GLY A 384 -12.76 22.13 -15.47
C GLY A 384 -13.19 22.98 -16.67
N ARG A 385 -14.14 23.91 -16.49
CA ARG A 385 -14.57 24.86 -17.53
C ARG A 385 -13.64 26.07 -17.70
N GLY A 386 -12.85 26.38 -16.68
CA GLY A 386 -12.04 27.60 -16.61
C GLY A 386 -12.89 28.87 -16.43
N ASP A 387 -13.90 28.83 -15.56
CA ASP A 387 -14.77 29.97 -15.26
C ASP A 387 -14.97 30.21 -13.74
N GLY A 388 -15.71 31.27 -13.40
CA GLY A 388 -16.17 31.54 -12.04
C GLY A 388 -15.08 31.65 -10.96
N PHE A 389 -15.44 31.24 -9.74
CA PHE A 389 -14.52 31.16 -8.61
C PHE A 389 -13.57 29.96 -8.73
N GLY A 390 -13.92 28.96 -9.55
CA GLY A 390 -13.03 27.84 -9.89
C GLY A 390 -11.68 28.27 -10.46
N ILE A 391 -11.60 29.36 -11.23
CA ILE A 391 -10.31 29.91 -11.70
C ILE A 391 -9.39 30.34 -10.53
N ILE A 392 -9.97 30.81 -9.43
CA ILE A 392 -9.20 31.26 -8.26
C ILE A 392 -8.71 30.04 -7.49
N VAL A 393 -9.61 29.08 -7.20
CA VAL A 393 -9.25 27.83 -6.51
C VAL A 393 -8.23 27.02 -7.30
N GLY A 394 -8.41 26.90 -8.62
CA GLY A 394 -7.50 26.17 -9.50
C GLY A 394 -6.12 26.79 -9.72
N GLN A 395 -5.84 27.95 -9.10
CA GLN A 395 -4.47 28.50 -9.05
C GLN A 395 -3.66 28.04 -7.82
N GLY A 396 -4.27 27.27 -6.91
CA GLY A 396 -3.63 26.75 -5.70
C GLY A 396 -3.52 27.77 -4.56
N ILE A 397 -3.29 27.28 -3.34
CA ILE A 397 -3.31 28.05 -2.08
C ILE A 397 -2.34 29.22 -2.13
N ARG A 398 -1.11 29.00 -2.62
CA ARG A 398 -0.09 30.06 -2.71
C ARG A 398 -0.60 31.28 -3.48
N ARG A 399 -1.27 31.02 -4.61
CA ARG A 399 -1.77 32.08 -5.48
C ARG A 399 -3.06 32.67 -4.93
N MET A 400 -3.93 31.87 -4.32
CA MET A 400 -5.11 32.35 -3.59
C MET A 400 -4.71 33.33 -2.48
N LYS A 401 -3.74 32.97 -1.63
CA LYS A 401 -3.17 33.84 -0.59
C LYS A 401 -2.79 35.21 -1.16
N LYS A 402 -2.03 35.21 -2.27
CA LYS A 402 -1.62 36.43 -2.95
C LYS A 402 -2.80 37.23 -3.51
N ILE A 403 -3.73 36.56 -4.19
CA ILE A 403 -4.92 37.21 -4.76
C ILE A 403 -5.76 37.86 -3.67
N PHE A 404 -6.00 37.17 -2.55
CA PHE A 404 -6.83 37.66 -1.47
C PHE A 404 -6.18 38.87 -0.78
N ALA A 405 -4.88 38.79 -0.47
CA ALA A 405 -4.15 39.90 0.14
C ALA A 405 -4.03 41.13 -0.77
N GLU A 406 -3.89 40.94 -2.09
CA GLU A 406 -3.69 42.07 -3.03
C GLU A 406 -5.01 42.71 -3.49
N LYS A 407 -6.09 41.92 -3.62
CA LYS A 407 -7.34 42.40 -4.22
C LYS A 407 -8.42 42.77 -3.21
N TYR A 408 -8.32 42.27 -1.98
CA TYR A 408 -9.32 42.49 -0.94
C TYR A 408 -8.68 43.24 0.23
N ASP A 409 -9.48 44.08 0.88
CA ASP A 409 -9.05 44.93 1.99
C ASP A 409 -8.99 44.10 3.28
N LEU A 410 -7.92 43.31 3.40
CA LEU A 410 -7.67 42.43 4.54
C LEU A 410 -6.77 43.11 5.56
N THR A 411 -7.03 42.88 6.85
CA THR A 411 -6.13 43.31 7.92
C THR A 411 -4.86 42.46 7.95
N ASP A 412 -3.79 42.97 8.53
CA ASP A 412 -2.55 42.20 8.75
C ASP A 412 -2.81 40.90 9.53
N GLU A 413 -3.76 40.92 10.48
CA GLU A 413 -4.18 39.74 11.22
C GLU A 413 -4.86 38.69 10.32
N GLN A 414 -5.72 39.12 9.39
CA GLN A 414 -6.36 38.23 8.42
C GLN A 414 -5.33 37.65 7.44
N ILE A 415 -4.37 38.45 6.99
CA ILE A 415 -3.27 38.00 6.12
C ILE A 415 -2.42 36.97 6.86
N GLN A 416 -2.04 37.22 8.11
CA GLN A 416 -1.24 36.30 8.91
C GLN A 416 -2.01 34.99 9.19
N PHE A 417 -3.29 35.08 9.56
CA PHE A 417 -4.14 33.92 9.74
C PHE A 417 -4.19 33.08 8.47
N MET A 418 -4.41 33.71 7.32
CA MET A 418 -4.41 33.06 6.02
C MET A 418 -3.07 32.35 5.70
N GLN A 419 -1.93 32.93 6.09
CA GLN A 419 -0.63 32.27 5.96
C GLN A 419 -0.53 31.00 6.80
N ASP A 420 -1.00 31.06 8.05
CA ASP A 420 -0.92 29.96 9.01
C ASP A 420 -1.80 28.77 8.62
N ILE A 421 -3.00 29.02 8.08
CA ILE A 421 -3.99 27.97 7.76
C ILE A 421 -3.82 27.34 6.37
N GLY A 422 -3.10 28.01 5.47
CA GLY A 422 -2.99 27.55 4.09
C GLY A 422 -1.96 26.44 3.95
N MET A 423 -2.46 25.20 3.95
CA MET A 423 -1.71 23.95 3.92
C MET A 423 -1.02 23.69 2.57
N GLU A 424 0.00 24.48 2.26
CA GLU A 424 0.90 24.30 1.11
C GLU A 424 2.36 24.48 1.52
N ALA A 425 3.28 23.76 0.86
CA ALA A 425 4.69 24.10 0.86
C ALA A 425 5.29 23.99 -0.54
N LYS A 426 6.17 24.94 -0.89
CA LYS A 426 6.78 25.10 -2.23
C LYS A 426 5.75 25.20 -3.37
N GLY A 427 4.50 25.53 -3.08
CA GLY A 427 3.45 25.79 -4.07
C GLY A 427 2.64 24.54 -4.39
N LEU A 428 2.85 23.46 -3.62
CA LEU A 428 2.08 22.24 -3.67
C LEU A 428 1.30 22.10 -2.36
N GLU A 429 0.01 21.82 -2.48
CA GLU A 429 -0.87 21.49 -1.36
C GLU A 429 -0.36 20.26 -0.59
N TYR A 430 -0.61 20.23 0.72
CA TYR A 430 -0.31 19.07 1.54
C TYR A 430 -1.19 17.88 1.15
N SER A 431 -0.59 16.69 1.09
CA SER A 431 -1.35 15.43 1.07
C SER A 431 -1.93 15.09 2.44
N GLU A 432 -2.86 14.15 2.48
CA GLU A 432 -3.91 14.07 3.48
C GLU A 432 -3.47 13.38 4.78
N TYR A 433 -2.51 13.97 5.49
CA TYR A 433 -2.06 13.51 6.82
C TYR A 433 -1.86 14.68 7.78
N VAL A 434 -2.45 14.62 8.97
CA VAL A 434 -2.26 15.64 10.01
C VAL A 434 -0.90 15.48 10.68
N THR A 435 -0.07 16.52 10.59
CA THR A 435 1.36 16.45 11.00
C THR A 435 1.69 17.10 12.34
N LYS A 436 0.71 17.72 13.00
CA LYS A 436 0.90 18.52 14.23
C LYS A 436 1.73 17.80 15.29
N GLU A 437 1.58 16.48 15.41
CA GLU A 437 2.24 15.65 16.43
C GLU A 437 3.40 14.81 15.90
N SER A 438 3.68 14.84 14.58
CA SER A 438 4.82 14.15 13.99
C SER A 438 5.81 15.15 13.41
N LEU A 439 6.88 15.40 14.17
CA LEU A 439 7.98 16.25 13.74
C LEU A 439 8.71 15.64 12.51
N ALA A 440 8.79 14.30 12.42
CA ALA A 440 9.34 13.64 11.24
C ALA A 440 8.48 13.91 9.98
N MET A 441 7.14 13.83 10.09
CA MET A 441 6.24 14.09 8.95
C MET A 441 6.22 15.58 8.56
N GLN A 442 6.34 16.50 9.53
CA GLN A 442 6.58 17.92 9.25
C GLN A 442 7.84 18.12 8.40
N GLY A 443 8.94 17.46 8.78
CA GLY A 443 10.17 17.43 7.98
C GLY A 443 9.98 16.75 6.63
N GLY A 444 9.17 15.70 6.55
CA GLY A 444 8.86 14.98 5.32
C GLY A 444 8.24 15.88 4.26
N TYR A 445 7.27 16.71 4.65
CA TYR A 445 6.68 17.71 3.76
C TYR A 445 7.57 18.90 3.49
N GLY A 446 8.11 19.51 4.55
CA GLY A 446 8.87 20.75 4.40
C GLY A 446 10.20 20.55 3.66
N LEU A 447 10.87 19.41 3.79
CA LEU A 447 12.17 19.13 3.17
C LEU A 447 12.07 18.37 1.84
N ALA A 448 10.86 18.00 1.41
CA ALA A 448 10.63 17.37 0.12
C ALA A 448 11.04 18.30 -1.02
N LEU A 449 11.64 17.74 -2.08
CA LEU A 449 12.20 18.55 -3.17
C LEU A 449 11.14 19.11 -4.11
N LYS A 450 10.00 18.42 -4.22
CA LYS A 450 8.93 18.72 -5.18
C LYS A 450 7.75 19.50 -4.57
N GLY A 451 7.75 19.72 -3.25
CA GLY A 451 6.62 20.27 -2.50
C GLY A 451 6.03 19.27 -1.52
N ALA A 452 4.95 19.67 -0.83
CA ALA A 452 4.37 18.94 0.29
C ALA A 452 3.64 17.63 -0.09
N GLN A 453 4.40 16.62 -0.52
CA GLN A 453 3.89 15.26 -0.76
C GLN A 453 4.44 14.24 0.25
N HIS A 454 3.58 13.30 0.69
CA HIS A 454 3.99 12.18 1.54
C HIS A 454 4.87 11.16 0.80
N ASP A 455 4.93 11.25 -0.53
CA ASP A 455 5.60 10.27 -1.37
C ASP A 455 7.12 10.19 -1.18
N GLU A 456 7.77 11.24 -0.69
CA GLU A 456 9.20 11.17 -0.37
C GLU A 456 9.43 10.59 1.03
N ALA A 457 8.55 10.88 1.98
CA ALA A 457 8.71 10.45 3.36
C ALA A 457 7.34 10.28 4.02
N TRP A 458 6.89 9.03 4.09
CA TRP A 458 5.73 8.65 4.89
C TRP A 458 6.21 8.06 6.22
N LEU A 459 6.40 8.93 7.21
CA LEU A 459 7.06 8.59 8.49
C LEU A 459 6.11 8.67 9.68
N ILE A 460 4.83 8.94 9.43
CA ILE A 460 3.88 9.33 10.47
C ILE A 460 3.65 8.21 11.50
N PHE A 461 3.51 6.96 11.05
CA PHE A 461 3.39 5.81 11.95
C PHE A 461 4.67 5.55 12.74
N MET A 462 5.84 5.64 12.10
CA MET A 462 7.12 5.42 12.77
C MET A 462 7.36 6.43 13.90
N ASP A 463 6.99 7.70 13.68
CA ASP A 463 7.21 8.78 14.64
C ASP A 463 6.12 8.83 15.71
N MET A 464 4.85 8.96 15.29
CA MET A 464 3.75 9.27 16.20
C MET A 464 3.11 8.03 16.83
N VAL A 465 2.98 6.94 16.08
CA VAL A 465 2.24 5.75 16.53
C VAL A 465 3.16 4.76 17.23
N ASN A 466 4.29 4.45 16.60
CA ASN A 466 5.23 3.43 17.09
C ASN A 466 6.40 4.03 17.89
N ASN A 467 6.61 5.34 17.84
CA ASN A 467 7.70 6.05 18.52
C ASN A 467 9.10 5.43 18.29
N GLN A 468 9.35 4.97 17.05
CA GLN A 468 10.57 4.27 16.63
C GLN A 468 11.76 5.21 16.38
N ILE A 469 11.51 6.51 16.16
CA ILE A 469 12.53 7.51 15.83
C ILE A 469 12.51 8.68 16.81
N PRO A 470 12.73 8.47 18.12
CA PRO A 470 12.44 9.47 19.15
C PRO A 470 13.34 10.71 19.09
N THR A 471 14.61 10.58 18.66
CA THR A 471 15.57 11.69 18.68
C THR A 471 15.64 12.45 17.36
N PHE A 472 16.17 13.69 17.38
CA PHE A 472 16.48 14.45 16.17
C PHE A 472 17.43 13.70 15.23
N LYS A 473 18.36 12.92 15.78
CA LYS A 473 19.30 12.12 14.98
C LYS A 473 18.57 10.99 14.25
N ASP A 474 17.65 10.30 14.92
CA ASP A 474 16.88 9.20 14.33
C ASP A 474 15.92 9.73 13.26
N LYS A 475 15.25 10.87 13.53
CA LYS A 475 14.41 11.56 12.56
C LYS A 475 15.22 12.04 11.36
N ALA A 476 16.43 12.56 11.57
CA ALA A 476 17.32 12.97 10.49
C ALA A 476 17.81 11.80 9.63
N GLU A 477 18.06 10.63 10.24
CA GLU A 477 18.36 9.40 9.51
C GLU A 477 17.15 8.96 8.68
N ALA A 478 15.94 8.96 9.24
CA ALA A 478 14.73 8.60 8.50
C ALA A 478 14.48 9.57 7.32
N LEU A 479 14.61 10.88 7.55
CA LEU A 479 14.51 11.91 6.52
C LEU A 479 15.70 11.95 5.55
N HIS A 480 16.71 11.11 5.74
CA HIS A 480 17.71 10.78 4.72
C HIS A 480 17.28 9.51 3.98
N TYR A 481 17.19 8.38 4.69
CA TYR A 481 17.01 7.06 4.10
C TYR A 481 15.72 6.92 3.26
N PHE A 482 14.56 7.28 3.82
CA PHE A 482 13.27 7.02 3.17
C PHE A 482 13.08 7.82 1.88
N PRO A 483 13.41 9.13 1.80
CA PRO A 483 13.42 9.86 0.54
C PRO A 483 14.34 9.26 -0.53
N MET A 484 15.53 8.78 -0.13
CA MET A 484 16.44 8.15 -1.10
C MET A 484 15.85 6.83 -1.61
N PHE A 485 15.34 5.99 -0.72
CA PHE A 485 14.80 4.70 -1.15
C PHE A 485 13.52 4.87 -1.99
N ARG A 486 12.60 5.77 -1.59
CA ARG A 486 11.39 6.10 -2.37
C ARG A 486 11.72 6.74 -3.73
N THR A 487 12.81 7.49 -3.82
CA THR A 487 13.35 7.99 -5.11
C THR A 487 13.90 6.86 -5.97
N TRP A 488 14.53 5.85 -5.38
CA TRP A 488 15.08 4.71 -6.12
C TRP A 488 14.00 3.95 -6.90
N PHE A 489 12.81 3.73 -6.30
CA PHE A 489 11.66 3.15 -7.01
C PHE A 489 11.31 3.93 -8.29
N GLY A 490 11.26 5.26 -8.21
CA GLY A 490 10.99 6.12 -9.37
C GLY A 490 12.08 6.04 -10.45
N LEU A 491 13.35 5.85 -10.07
CA LEU A 491 14.45 5.65 -11.01
C LEU A 491 14.39 4.30 -11.74
N MET A 492 13.82 3.28 -11.07
CA MET A 492 13.70 1.93 -11.62
C MET A 492 12.35 1.66 -12.29
N GLY A 493 11.41 2.61 -12.24
CA GLY A 493 10.05 2.43 -12.76
C GLY A 493 9.22 1.41 -11.97
N LEU A 494 9.46 1.30 -10.66
CA LEU A 494 8.81 0.32 -9.78
C LEU A 494 7.77 0.99 -8.88
N CYS A 495 6.70 0.24 -8.56
CA CYS A 495 5.79 0.60 -7.48
C CYS A 495 6.47 0.35 -6.12
N LYS A 496 6.21 1.24 -5.16
CA LYS A 496 6.77 1.17 -3.80
C LYS A 496 5.89 0.38 -2.82
N LEU A 497 4.60 0.21 -3.09
CA LEU A 497 3.68 -0.46 -2.14
C LEU A 497 4.10 -1.90 -1.79
N PRO A 498 4.61 -2.72 -2.74
CA PRO A 498 5.10 -4.06 -2.39
C PRO A 498 6.25 -4.09 -1.39
N TRP A 499 6.90 -2.96 -1.11
CA TRP A 499 7.98 -2.88 -0.14
C TRP A 499 7.49 -2.99 1.30
N ASN A 500 6.47 -2.22 1.69
CA ASN A 500 6.15 -2.00 3.10
C ASN A 500 4.64 -1.99 3.43
N ASP A 501 3.75 -2.07 2.44
CA ASP A 501 2.31 -2.22 2.71
C ASP A 501 1.96 -3.68 3.03
N VAL A 502 2.74 -4.63 2.52
CA VAL A 502 2.67 -6.04 2.91
C VAL A 502 4.08 -6.49 3.27
N GLU A 503 4.31 -6.77 4.54
CA GLU A 503 5.62 -7.15 5.07
C GLU A 503 5.75 -8.66 5.25
N PRO A 504 6.97 -9.22 5.17
CA PRO A 504 7.23 -10.61 5.56
C PRO A 504 6.77 -10.89 7.00
N ALA A 505 6.20 -12.07 7.25
CA ALA A 505 5.75 -12.47 8.59
C ALA A 505 6.86 -12.45 9.66
N ASP A 506 8.12 -12.64 9.25
CA ASP A 506 9.32 -12.60 10.10
C ASP A 506 9.95 -11.19 10.20
N ASN A 507 9.37 -10.15 9.59
CA ASN A 507 9.99 -8.82 9.51
C ASN A 507 10.28 -8.22 10.89
N ALA A 508 9.39 -8.42 11.85
CA ALA A 508 9.52 -7.94 13.22
C ALA A 508 10.75 -8.49 13.95
N GLU A 509 11.30 -9.62 13.50
CA GLU A 509 12.48 -10.29 14.08
C GLU A 509 13.81 -9.78 13.47
N THR A 510 13.75 -8.89 12.48
CA THR A 510 14.94 -8.37 11.78
C THR A 510 15.61 -7.21 12.52
N ASP A 511 16.86 -6.88 12.16
CA ASP A 511 17.65 -5.83 12.82
C ASP A 511 17.06 -4.42 12.66
N GLU A 512 16.43 -4.13 11.51
CA GLU A 512 15.80 -2.84 11.20
C GLU A 512 14.41 -3.03 10.58
N PRO A 513 13.40 -3.49 11.34
CA PRO A 513 12.09 -3.88 10.80
C PRO A 513 11.40 -2.77 10.00
N ALA A 514 11.55 -1.52 10.43
CA ALA A 514 10.97 -0.36 9.77
C ALA A 514 11.48 -0.12 8.33
N LYS A 515 12.59 -0.77 7.92
CA LYS A 515 13.11 -0.70 6.55
C LYS A 515 12.71 -1.90 5.71
N VAL A 516 12.06 -2.91 6.29
CA VAL A 516 11.72 -4.20 5.67
C VAL A 516 12.95 -4.85 5.00
N PRO A 517 13.99 -5.23 5.78
CA PRO A 517 15.31 -5.58 5.23
C PRO A 517 15.30 -6.74 4.23
N GLY A 518 14.34 -7.66 4.36
CA GLY A 518 14.12 -8.76 3.42
C GLY A 518 13.67 -8.31 2.03
N HIS A 519 12.83 -7.27 1.96
CA HIS A 519 12.41 -6.67 0.69
C HIS A 519 13.51 -5.80 0.09
N VAL A 520 14.25 -5.03 0.91
CA VAL A 520 15.41 -4.25 0.43
C VAL A 520 16.45 -5.16 -0.24
N GLU A 521 16.76 -6.31 0.38
CA GLU A 521 17.60 -7.34 -0.24
C GLU A 521 16.99 -7.88 -1.53
N GLY A 522 15.68 -8.08 -1.55
CA GLY A 522 14.91 -8.41 -2.74
C GLY A 522 15.14 -7.45 -3.91
N TYR A 523 15.07 -6.14 -3.67
CA TYR A 523 15.30 -5.12 -4.70
C TYR A 523 16.76 -5.05 -5.17
N VAL A 524 17.73 -5.35 -4.30
CA VAL A 524 19.13 -5.57 -4.69
C VAL A 524 19.24 -6.75 -5.67
N ASN A 525 18.58 -7.86 -5.35
CA ASN A 525 18.53 -9.05 -6.21
C ASN A 525 17.84 -8.74 -7.55
N PHE A 526 16.73 -8.00 -7.53
CA PHE A 526 16.03 -7.55 -8.74
C PHE A 526 16.95 -6.74 -9.65
N PHE A 527 17.60 -5.70 -9.12
CA PHE A 527 18.47 -4.84 -9.92
C PHE A 527 19.65 -5.62 -10.51
N SER A 528 20.31 -6.43 -9.69
CA SER A 528 21.49 -7.20 -10.09
C SER A 528 21.12 -8.26 -11.13
N ALA A 529 20.02 -8.98 -10.92
CA ALA A 529 19.53 -10.00 -11.84
C ALA A 529 19.04 -9.43 -13.17
N MET A 530 18.40 -8.25 -13.15
CA MET A 530 17.93 -7.62 -14.39
C MET A 530 19.09 -7.06 -15.21
N THR A 531 20.04 -6.39 -14.55
CA THR A 531 21.07 -5.59 -15.24
C THR A 531 22.41 -6.30 -15.42
N GLY A 532 22.65 -7.38 -14.68
CA GLY A 532 23.96 -8.05 -14.57
C GLY A 532 24.99 -7.26 -13.75
N LYS A 533 24.59 -6.18 -13.07
CA LYS A 533 25.45 -5.35 -12.23
C LYS A 533 25.17 -5.60 -10.77
N GLU A 534 26.09 -6.27 -10.09
CA GLU A 534 25.98 -6.51 -8.65
C GLU A 534 26.06 -5.19 -7.86
N ILE A 535 25.13 -5.03 -6.92
CA ILE A 535 25.09 -3.93 -5.96
C ILE A 535 24.79 -4.50 -4.56
N ASP A 536 25.01 -3.71 -3.52
CA ASP A 536 24.53 -3.99 -2.16
C ASP A 536 23.46 -2.97 -1.74
N LYS A 537 22.92 -3.11 -0.52
CA LYS A 537 21.91 -2.21 0.02
C LYS A 537 22.40 -0.75 0.13
N GLN A 538 23.69 -0.54 0.35
CA GLN A 538 24.27 0.80 0.47
C GLN A 538 24.40 1.46 -0.90
N GLU A 539 24.85 0.71 -1.90
CA GLU A 539 24.93 1.18 -3.27
C GLU A 539 23.55 1.52 -3.83
N LEU A 540 22.53 0.72 -3.50
CA LEU A 540 21.14 0.99 -3.87
C LEU A 540 20.73 2.41 -3.44
N ILE A 541 20.93 2.74 -2.16
CA ILE A 541 20.64 4.08 -1.63
C ILE A 541 21.55 5.15 -2.25
N ARG A 542 22.84 4.84 -2.44
CA ARG A 542 23.80 5.79 -3.03
C ARG A 542 23.43 6.17 -4.48
N GLN A 543 22.82 5.27 -5.25
CA GLN A 543 22.34 5.56 -6.60
C GLN A 543 21.29 6.68 -6.60
N SER A 544 20.28 6.59 -5.75
CA SER A 544 19.23 7.61 -5.67
C SER A 544 19.69 8.87 -4.91
N GLU A 545 20.60 8.73 -3.95
CA GLU A 545 21.18 9.88 -3.24
C GLU A 545 21.92 10.85 -4.18
N ARG A 546 22.60 10.33 -5.21
CA ARG A 546 23.17 11.15 -6.29
C ARG A 546 22.10 12.01 -6.97
N VAL A 547 20.98 11.40 -7.34
CA VAL A 547 19.90 12.07 -8.07
C VAL A 547 19.20 13.08 -7.17
N TYR A 548 18.90 12.71 -5.92
CA TYR A 548 18.23 13.59 -4.97
C TYR A 548 19.05 14.85 -4.69
N ASN A 549 20.37 14.72 -4.48
CA ASN A 549 21.23 15.89 -4.31
C ASN A 549 21.33 16.72 -5.60
N PHE A 550 21.39 16.09 -6.78
CA PHE A 550 21.36 16.80 -8.05
C PHE A 550 20.06 17.60 -8.25
N GLN A 551 18.91 17.03 -7.87
CA GLN A 551 17.62 17.73 -7.87
C GLN A 551 17.61 18.92 -6.90
N ARG A 552 18.21 18.80 -5.71
CA ARG A 552 18.36 19.93 -4.79
C ARG A 552 19.23 21.05 -5.38
N VAL A 553 20.35 20.71 -6.04
CA VAL A 553 21.18 21.70 -6.76
C VAL A 553 20.42 22.33 -7.92
N PHE A 554 19.60 21.56 -8.63
CA PHE A 554 18.73 22.09 -9.68
C PHE A 554 17.74 23.13 -9.13
N ASN A 555 17.09 22.84 -8.00
CA ASN A 555 16.22 23.80 -7.31
C ASN A 555 16.99 25.08 -6.94
N PHE A 556 18.19 24.93 -6.37
CA PHE A 556 19.06 26.06 -6.03
C PHE A 556 19.45 26.91 -7.24
N ARG A 557 19.78 26.27 -8.36
CA ARG A 557 20.07 26.97 -9.62
C ARG A 557 18.89 27.83 -10.10
N LEU A 558 17.66 27.39 -9.85
CA LEU A 558 16.44 28.12 -10.22
C LEU A 558 16.06 29.22 -9.21
N GLY A 559 16.86 29.44 -8.17
CA GLY A 559 16.60 30.42 -7.11
C GLY A 559 15.76 29.89 -5.95
N TYR A 560 15.51 28.58 -5.90
CA TYR A 560 14.77 27.90 -4.83
C TYR A 560 15.70 27.03 -3.97
N GLY A 561 15.16 26.07 -3.20
CA GLY A 561 15.99 25.02 -2.58
C GLY A 561 16.96 25.51 -1.51
N THR A 562 16.61 26.58 -0.81
CA THR A 562 17.29 27.07 0.41
C THR A 562 16.42 26.82 1.63
N ARG A 563 16.93 27.12 2.84
CA ARG A 563 16.20 26.98 4.10
C ARG A 563 14.85 27.69 4.09
N GLU A 564 14.76 28.89 3.50
CA GLU A 564 13.49 29.64 3.45
C GLU A 564 12.39 28.83 2.71
N HIS A 565 12.79 28.06 1.70
CA HIS A 565 11.89 27.26 0.89
C HIS A 565 11.44 25.98 1.58
N ASP A 566 12.11 25.60 2.67
CA ASP A 566 11.74 24.47 3.51
C ASP A 566 10.80 24.88 4.66
N ALA A 567 10.31 26.13 4.67
CA ALA A 567 9.28 26.55 5.61
C ALA A 567 7.96 25.78 5.42
N ILE A 568 7.24 25.60 6.52
CA ILE A 568 5.92 24.95 6.59
C ILE A 568 4.87 25.93 7.15
N PRO A 569 3.60 25.82 6.76
CA PRO A 569 2.52 26.57 7.40
C PRO A 569 2.40 26.17 8.87
N TYR A 570 2.09 27.12 9.75
CA TYR A 570 2.04 26.83 11.18
C TYR A 570 0.98 25.77 11.54
N ARG A 571 -0.13 25.67 10.78
CA ARG A 571 -1.12 24.59 10.90
C ARG A 571 -0.51 23.18 10.82
N SER A 572 0.59 23.00 10.08
CA SER A 572 1.34 21.73 10.02
C SER A 572 2.06 21.41 11.33
N ALA A 573 2.46 22.43 12.09
CA ALA A 573 3.16 22.28 13.35
C ALA A 573 2.21 22.27 14.56
N GLY A 574 1.10 23.01 14.55
CA GLY A 574 0.25 23.15 15.73
C GLY A 574 -1.13 23.77 15.49
N PRO A 575 -1.90 24.00 16.58
CA PRO A 575 -3.22 24.63 16.52
C PRO A 575 -3.08 26.15 16.26
N VAL A 576 -3.68 26.65 15.18
CA VAL A 576 -3.66 28.10 14.85
C VAL A 576 -4.71 28.85 15.68
N THR A 577 -5.90 28.28 15.85
CA THR A 577 -7.01 28.90 16.58
C THR A 577 -7.07 28.46 18.04
N ILE A 578 -7.81 29.21 18.85
CA ILE A 578 -8.12 28.80 20.23
C ILE A 578 -9.03 27.56 20.23
N GLU A 579 -9.98 27.48 19.30
CA GLU A 579 -10.86 26.32 19.12
C GLU A 579 -10.05 25.03 18.92
N GLU A 580 -9.05 25.04 18.03
CA GLU A 580 -8.19 23.88 17.83
C GLU A 580 -7.33 23.56 19.06
N TYR A 581 -6.83 24.57 19.76
CA TYR A 581 -6.08 24.32 21.01
C TYR A 581 -7.00 23.62 22.01
N GLU A 582 -8.19 24.16 22.23
CA GLU A 582 -9.15 23.66 23.21
C GLU A 582 -9.68 22.27 22.85
N SER A 583 -9.80 21.95 21.56
CA SER A 583 -10.17 20.61 21.09
C SER A 583 -9.26 19.50 21.63
N ARG A 584 -8.02 19.83 22.02
CA ARG A 584 -7.05 18.89 22.59
C ARG A 584 -6.23 19.49 23.75
N ALA A 585 -6.85 20.35 24.55
CA ALA A 585 -6.16 21.09 25.61
C ALA A 585 -5.34 20.19 26.53
N GLU A 586 -5.87 19.04 26.94
CA GLU A 586 -5.17 18.10 27.82
C GLU A 586 -3.85 17.60 27.21
N ARG A 587 -3.86 17.27 25.91
CA ARG A 587 -2.66 16.81 25.20
C ARG A 587 -1.62 17.94 25.10
N TYR A 588 -2.05 19.15 24.73
CA TYR A 588 -1.14 20.28 24.57
C TYR A 588 -0.58 20.76 25.92
N ASP A 589 -1.43 20.85 26.95
CA ASP A 589 -1.03 21.21 28.32
C ASP A 589 0.00 20.20 28.88
N LYS A 590 -0.17 18.90 28.58
CA LYS A 590 0.80 17.86 28.94
C LYS A 590 2.15 18.06 28.25
N GLN A 591 2.16 18.41 26.95
CA GLN A 591 3.42 18.69 26.26
C GLN A 591 4.13 19.93 26.82
N LEU A 592 3.37 21.00 27.05
CA LEU A 592 3.89 22.22 27.66
C LEU A 592 4.60 21.94 28.98
N THR A 593 3.96 21.16 29.85
CA THR A 593 4.52 20.84 31.17
C THR A 593 5.64 19.80 31.11
N GLU A 594 5.47 18.68 30.40
CA GLU A 594 6.44 17.57 30.43
C GLU A 594 7.64 17.77 29.50
N LYS A 595 7.42 18.30 28.30
CA LYS A 595 8.48 18.43 27.29
C LYS A 595 9.28 19.72 27.44
N TRP A 596 8.60 20.83 27.76
CA TRP A 596 9.22 22.15 27.83
C TRP A 596 9.23 22.78 29.23
N ASN A 597 8.72 22.07 30.25
CA ASN A 597 8.70 22.53 31.64
C ASN A 597 8.05 23.92 31.80
N TYR A 598 6.99 24.18 31.03
CA TYR A 598 6.25 25.44 31.05
C TYR A 598 5.15 25.39 32.11
N ASP A 599 5.13 26.38 33.01
CA ASP A 599 4.07 26.52 34.01
C ASP A 599 2.79 27.06 33.38
N ILE A 600 1.77 26.20 33.30
CA ILE A 600 0.47 26.51 32.73
C ILE A 600 -0.50 27.12 33.74
N ALA A 601 -0.15 27.17 35.04
CA ALA A 601 -1.06 27.66 36.07
C ALA A 601 -1.40 29.15 35.85
N GLY A 602 -2.70 29.46 35.84
CA GLY A 602 -3.18 30.83 35.63
C GLY A 602 -3.04 31.38 34.20
N LYS A 603 -2.59 30.55 33.24
CA LYS A 603 -2.46 30.93 31.82
C LYS A 603 -3.74 30.72 31.04
N THR A 604 -4.06 31.68 30.18
CA THR A 604 -5.18 31.58 29.22
C THR A 604 -4.86 30.59 28.09
N SER A 605 -5.87 30.06 27.40
CA SER A 605 -5.68 29.20 26.21
C SER A 605 -4.82 29.90 25.14
N LYS A 606 -4.96 31.22 25.01
CA LYS A 606 -4.16 32.03 24.08
C LYS A 606 -2.67 32.02 24.45
N GLU A 607 -2.33 32.34 25.70
CA GLU A 607 -0.93 32.34 26.15
C GLU A 607 -0.29 30.96 26.01
N LYS A 608 -1.03 29.89 26.30
CA LYS A 608 -0.55 28.51 26.16
C LYS A 608 -0.32 28.13 24.70
N ARG A 609 -1.26 28.45 23.81
CA ARG A 609 -1.13 28.24 22.36
C ARG A 609 0.04 29.02 21.77
N ASP A 610 0.21 30.28 22.15
CA ASP A 610 1.26 31.14 21.62
C ASP A 610 2.65 30.64 22.05
N TYR A 611 2.80 30.15 23.29
CA TYR A 611 4.03 29.50 23.73
C TYR A 611 4.26 28.16 23.03
N LEU A 612 3.20 27.35 22.84
CA LEU A 612 3.28 26.09 22.08
C LEU A 612 3.80 26.34 20.66
N ARG A 613 3.30 27.40 20.00
CA ARG A 613 3.76 27.83 18.66
C ARG A 613 5.25 28.05 18.63
N GLU A 614 5.74 28.92 19.53
CA GLU A 614 7.14 29.28 19.61
C GLU A 614 8.03 28.04 19.76
N MET A 615 7.63 27.10 20.63
CA MET A 615 8.42 25.90 20.89
C MET A 615 8.39 24.90 19.73
N ARG A 616 7.25 24.73 19.05
CA ARG A 616 7.15 23.83 17.90
C ARG A 616 7.89 24.37 16.67
N GLU A 617 7.86 25.68 16.44
CA GLU A 617 8.66 26.31 15.38
C GLU A 617 10.17 26.14 15.64
N LYS A 618 10.62 26.26 16.90
CA LYS A 618 12.01 25.97 17.29
C LYS A 618 12.40 24.51 17.04
N ASP A 619 11.55 23.57 17.45
CA ASP A 619 11.78 22.14 17.21
C ASP A 619 11.89 21.82 15.72
N TYR A 620 11.06 22.45 14.87
CA TYR A 620 11.17 22.32 13.42
C TYR A 620 12.52 22.82 12.88
N GLN A 621 13.01 23.96 13.35
CA GLN A 621 14.33 24.46 12.95
C GLN A 621 15.48 23.52 13.39
N HIS A 622 15.40 22.97 14.61
CA HIS A 622 16.38 21.98 15.09
C HIS A 622 16.34 20.68 14.27
N LEU A 623 15.16 20.26 13.80
CA LEU A 623 15.03 19.15 12.88
C LEU A 623 15.74 19.46 11.56
N CYS A 624 15.49 20.63 10.95
CA CYS A 624 16.15 21.04 9.72
C CYS A 624 17.68 21.03 9.87
N ASP A 625 18.22 21.56 10.98
CA ASP A 625 19.66 21.50 11.28
C ASP A 625 20.20 20.06 11.28
N ALA A 626 19.49 19.15 11.98
CA ALA A 626 19.88 17.75 12.06
C ALA A 626 19.84 17.06 10.69
N VAL A 627 18.80 17.32 9.89
CA VAL A 627 18.63 16.73 8.56
C VAL A 627 19.66 17.27 7.57
N TYR A 628 19.91 18.58 7.53
CA TYR A 628 20.91 19.17 6.65
C TYR A 628 22.30 18.60 6.94
N LYS A 629 22.67 18.54 8.23
CA LYS A 629 23.91 17.90 8.65
C LYS A 629 23.98 16.44 8.18
N ARG A 630 22.89 15.67 8.33
CA ARG A 630 22.86 14.27 7.92
C ARG A 630 22.95 14.07 6.40
N ARG A 631 22.35 14.98 5.63
CA ARG A 631 22.38 14.96 4.15
C ARG A 631 23.70 15.49 3.57
N GLY A 632 24.57 16.09 4.38
CA GLY A 632 25.81 16.72 3.93
C GLY A 632 25.58 18.09 3.28
N TRP A 633 24.58 18.82 3.77
CA TRP A 633 24.19 20.15 3.30
C TRP A 633 24.69 21.21 4.28
N ASP A 634 24.80 22.45 3.81
CA ASP A 634 25.07 23.60 4.65
C ASP A 634 23.83 24.02 5.48
N ASN A 635 23.99 25.02 6.35
CA ASN A 635 22.90 25.50 7.20
C ASN A 635 21.77 26.20 6.43
N ASN A 636 22.03 26.57 5.17
CA ASN A 636 21.04 27.11 4.25
C ASN A 636 20.35 26.01 3.43
N GLY A 637 20.61 24.73 3.74
CA GLY A 637 19.96 23.58 3.11
C GLY A 637 20.44 23.32 1.68
N VAL A 638 21.65 23.74 1.31
CA VAL A 638 22.24 23.49 -0.02
C VAL A 638 23.33 22.41 0.09
N PRO A 639 23.39 21.42 -0.84
CA PRO A 639 24.43 20.39 -0.82
C PRO A 639 25.85 20.97 -0.87
N THR A 640 26.74 20.49 -0.02
CA THR A 640 28.15 20.91 -0.02
C THR A 640 28.91 20.34 -1.22
N ILE A 641 29.97 21.02 -1.67
CA ILE A 641 30.85 20.52 -2.74
C ILE A 641 31.50 19.19 -2.30
N GLU A 642 31.85 19.06 -1.02
CA GLU A 642 32.39 17.85 -0.42
C GLU A 642 31.41 16.68 -0.57
N LYS A 643 30.12 16.90 -0.25
CA LYS A 643 29.10 15.88 -0.44
C LYS A 643 28.91 15.50 -1.91
N MET A 644 28.95 16.47 -2.83
CA MET A 644 28.86 16.16 -4.26
C MET A 644 30.05 15.36 -4.77
N LYS A 645 31.28 15.61 -4.27
CA LYS A 645 32.46 14.79 -4.56
C LYS A 645 32.33 13.37 -4.04
N GLU A 646 31.87 13.20 -2.80
CA GLU A 646 31.59 11.89 -2.20
C GLU A 646 30.63 11.07 -3.07
N LEU A 647 29.60 11.72 -3.60
CA LEU A 647 28.59 11.13 -4.47
C LEU A 647 29.03 10.96 -5.93
N ARG A 648 30.23 11.44 -6.31
CA ARG A 648 30.71 11.51 -7.71
C ARG A 648 29.77 12.30 -8.62
N MET A 649 29.23 13.40 -8.09
CA MET A 649 28.34 14.35 -8.76
C MET A 649 28.96 15.76 -8.80
N ASP A 650 30.28 15.85 -8.66
CA ASP A 650 31.09 17.07 -8.74
C ASP A 650 31.39 17.49 -10.20
N LEU A 651 30.39 17.37 -11.08
CA LEU A 651 30.50 17.87 -12.45
C LEU A 651 30.84 19.37 -12.43
N PRO A 652 31.69 19.88 -13.35
CA PRO A 652 32.10 21.30 -13.34
C PRO A 652 30.92 22.28 -13.28
N SER A 653 29.82 21.98 -14.00
CA SER A 653 28.60 22.78 -13.99
C SER A 653 27.84 22.75 -12.66
N VAL A 654 27.87 21.62 -11.93
CA VAL A 654 27.28 21.49 -10.59
C VAL A 654 28.11 22.30 -9.59
N VAL A 655 29.43 22.15 -9.63
CA VAL A 655 30.35 22.89 -8.75
C VAL A 655 30.25 24.40 -8.96
N GLU A 656 30.08 24.86 -10.21
CA GLU A 656 29.90 26.28 -10.52
C GLU A 656 28.61 26.85 -9.90
N VAL A 657 27.52 26.08 -9.91
CA VAL A 657 26.27 26.47 -9.23
C VAL A 657 26.49 26.57 -7.72
N LEU A 658 27.12 25.56 -7.12
CA LEU A 658 27.33 25.49 -5.67
C LEU A 658 28.28 26.55 -5.11
N LYS A 659 29.18 27.10 -5.93
CA LYS A 659 30.02 28.26 -5.52
C LYS A 659 29.22 29.54 -5.23
N LYS A 660 27.92 29.56 -5.54
CA LYS A 660 27.00 30.69 -5.27
C LYS A 660 26.22 30.53 -3.97
N ALA A 661 26.28 29.35 -3.35
CA ALA A 661 25.75 29.11 -2.01
C ALA A 661 26.69 29.73 -0.98
#